data_AF-A0A9E7D039-F1
#
_entry.id   AF-A0A9E7D039-F1
#
_cell.length_a   1.000
_cell.length_b   1.000
_cell.length_c   1.000
_cell.angle_alpha   90.00
_cell.angle_beta   90.00
_cell.angle_gamma   90.00
#
_symmetry.space_group_name_H-M   'P 1'
#
loop_
_entity.id
_entity.type
_entity.pdbx_description
1 polymer ?
#
loop_
_entity_poly.entity_id
_entity_poly.type
_entity_poly.pdbx_seq_one_letter_code
_entity_poly.pdbx_strand_id
1 'polypeptide(L)'
;MPDLKISELPAATSIADADMTPFVQTSPSIATRRASISQLRRAVLADRGVDVRDFGAVGNGTTNDAPAIQSAINALGAAGGVVQFGPRAYRLASAITINNTSVRLQGAGFAEGGSPGDGTWLTVDQTSFTPFTFTGTAARGSAVRDMAFRQTHSATQNASWAPTNYDYLFRVVDCFGGVDFDNVMLAGINRGIFVRNSGRTDFRRIRGQVFTTGIEIDEGYDASRIHNLHFWPFWSSNDNVVRWQQANGDAMIFRRCDGVFVDQAFVLGYRSMFRFTSSGTGYTQKFSIGQAYADFVRHGVWVEAAGTDGQIDAMTVQCEIFNAGGSPVTGSVGVYVNANSSRIQIGSLRVDDAEDNAIRIDGHSNRMDIGALRCVNFNLRNNGAAAIHLANAASGTPNRVNLASPPLLETANMGPVFNASSNGSVGLQAPAGEAARPGLSVGQNDTGLFRPAAGSLAAAVSGAELLRLAGGTASLGAASGAHGLEVTTPGSTVNRPEILGGVTGAPGRTGWRASGSDANISAVMQPKGTGALIAQFPDNSATGGNARGSSATDWQTVRTAATQVASAATATIGGGQNNTASGANATVGGGVGNTASVNGATVGGGNTNTASSSNATVAGGTSNTASQSAATVAGGSANNASQANATIAGGANNIASATGSSVGGGVSNTASGSLSWIPGGSRAATRGITGRGAWAAGRIAADGDAQCGEHHLLRQTTDATATRLTADGAAAGTANTINMPNFSVYAGTLTVVAKATGSTAAATWRVQVSAVRGNGVATVVIYEGTGTALAPTASNGAGSAWRLDIAADTTNGGIAVTVTGAAATTINHSARFANTEATTAS
;
A
#
# COMPACT_ATOMS: atom_id res chain seq x y z
N MET A 1 53.74 73.70 36.82
CA MET A 1 54.47 72.73 37.66
C MET A 1 55.74 72.33 36.92
N PRO A 2 56.88 72.10 37.59
CA PRO A 2 58.09 71.60 36.95
C PRO A 2 57.92 70.13 36.53
N ASP A 3 58.58 69.73 35.44
CA ASP A 3 58.56 68.36 34.92
C ASP A 3 59.30 67.40 35.87
N LEU A 4 58.57 66.78 36.80
CA LEU A 4 59.08 65.72 37.66
C LEU A 4 59.16 64.40 36.88
N LYS A 5 60.20 63.60 37.15
CA LYS A 5 60.30 62.23 36.64
C LYS A 5 59.25 61.36 37.32
N ILE A 6 58.61 60.47 36.56
CA ILE A 6 57.46 59.67 37.03
C ILE A 6 57.76 58.78 38.26
N SER A 7 59.04 58.42 38.47
CA SER A 7 59.52 57.62 39.60
C SER A 7 59.64 58.37 40.93
N GLU A 8 59.55 59.70 40.91
CA GLU A 8 59.72 60.57 42.08
C GLU A 8 58.37 61.08 42.63
N LEU A 9 57.26 60.68 42.02
CA LEU A 9 55.92 60.97 42.52
C LEU A 9 55.58 60.03 43.70
N PRO A 10 54.92 60.53 44.76
CA PRO A 10 54.48 59.71 45.88
C PRO A 10 53.53 58.60 45.41
N ALA A 11 53.58 57.44 46.07
CA ALA A 11 52.68 56.33 45.77
C ALA A 11 51.23 56.81 45.82
N ALA A 12 50.51 56.64 44.71
CA ALA A 12 49.15 57.14 44.59
C ALA A 12 48.27 56.54 45.70
N THR A 13 47.68 57.40 46.53
CA THR A 13 46.65 56.99 47.50
C THR A 13 45.41 56.51 46.75
N SER A 14 44.73 55.50 47.29
CA SER A 14 43.52 54.94 46.67
C SER A 14 42.48 56.04 46.43
N ILE A 15 42.05 56.21 45.18
CA ILE A 15 41.05 57.22 44.78
C ILE A 15 39.75 56.98 45.56
N ALA A 16 39.16 58.03 46.14
CA ALA A 16 37.91 57.99 46.94
C ALA A 16 36.74 58.62 46.17
N ASP A 17 35.49 58.23 46.45
CA ASP A 17 34.29 58.64 45.67
C ASP A 17 34.13 60.16 45.50
N ALA A 18 34.74 60.96 46.37
CA ALA A 18 34.77 62.42 46.30
C ALA A 18 35.62 62.98 45.14
N ASP A 19 36.52 62.18 44.56
CA ASP A 19 37.53 62.61 43.57
C ASP A 19 37.00 62.59 42.10
N MET A 20 35.75 62.19 41.87
CA MET A 20 35.11 62.06 40.54
C MET A 20 34.13 63.21 40.23
N THR A 21 34.15 63.75 38.99
CA THR A 21 33.25 64.83 38.52
C THR A 21 31.87 64.32 38.03
N PRO A 22 30.74 65.04 38.24
CA PRO A 22 29.37 64.55 37.97
C PRO A 22 28.88 64.68 36.50
N PHE A 23 28.05 63.73 36.02
CA PHE A 23 27.39 63.73 34.67
C PHE A 23 25.85 63.64 34.80
N VAL A 24 25.05 64.38 34.00
CA VAL A 24 23.57 64.56 34.16
C VAL A 24 22.70 64.00 32.99
N GLN A 25 21.85 63.03 33.34
CA GLN A 25 20.42 62.68 33.06
C GLN A 25 19.58 63.19 31.83
N THR A 26 18.60 62.35 31.42
CA THR A 26 17.26 62.81 30.95
C THR A 26 16.10 61.96 31.53
N SER A 27 15.33 62.51 32.47
CA SER A 27 14.02 62.03 32.98
C SER A 27 13.34 63.20 33.75
N PRO A 28 12.00 63.32 33.89
CA PRO A 28 11.34 64.60 34.19
C PRO A 28 11.41 65.06 35.66
N SER A 29 12.25 64.45 36.51
CA SER A 29 12.58 64.97 37.83
C SER A 29 14.09 65.09 38.04
N ILE A 30 14.52 66.28 38.49
CA ILE A 30 15.93 66.63 38.72
C ILE A 30 16.42 65.91 39.99
N ALA A 31 17.25 64.88 39.84
CA ALA A 31 17.96 64.25 40.95
C ALA A 31 19.41 63.99 40.54
N THR A 32 20.38 64.65 41.18
CA THR A 32 21.81 64.42 40.96
C THR A 32 22.17 63.01 41.46
N ARG A 33 22.44 62.07 40.56
CA ARG A 33 23.01 60.75 40.91
C ARG A 33 24.49 60.72 40.53
N ARG A 34 25.39 60.44 41.48
CA ARG A 34 26.82 60.16 41.23
C ARG A 34 27.04 58.66 41.09
N ALA A 35 27.95 58.25 40.21
CA ALA A 35 28.52 56.91 40.25
C ALA A 35 29.71 56.90 41.24
N SER A 36 29.75 55.98 42.20
CA SER A 36 30.92 55.72 43.05
C SER A 36 32.09 55.19 42.21
N ILE A 37 33.31 55.28 42.73
CA ILE A 37 34.49 54.63 42.14
C ILE A 37 34.29 53.13 42.06
N SER A 38 33.59 52.55 43.01
CA SER A 38 33.14 51.16 42.89
C SER A 38 32.24 50.93 41.67
N GLN A 39 31.33 51.86 41.34
CA GLN A 39 30.49 51.79 40.14
C GLN A 39 31.28 52.03 38.85
N LEU A 40 32.24 52.96 38.85
CA LEU A 40 33.10 53.25 37.69
C LEU A 40 34.13 52.16 37.42
N ARG A 41 34.78 51.64 38.47
CA ARG A 41 35.67 50.48 38.38
C ARG A 41 34.89 49.26 37.89
N ARG A 42 33.67 49.05 38.39
CA ARG A 42 32.78 48.02 37.84
C ARG A 42 32.43 48.26 36.37
N ALA A 43 32.18 49.50 35.95
CA ALA A 43 31.91 49.81 34.55
C ALA A 43 33.13 49.54 33.66
N VAL A 44 34.33 49.94 34.07
CA VAL A 44 35.57 49.70 33.31
C VAL A 44 35.93 48.21 33.26
N LEU A 45 35.76 47.49 34.37
CA LEU A 45 36.02 46.04 34.45
C LEU A 45 34.93 45.23 33.73
N ALA A 46 33.70 45.74 33.65
CA ALA A 46 32.65 45.13 32.83
C ALA A 46 33.02 45.13 31.34
N ASP A 47 33.72 46.17 30.86
CA ASP A 47 34.15 46.27 29.45
C ASP A 47 35.43 45.49 29.13
N ARG A 48 36.37 45.35 30.09
CA ARG A 48 37.71 44.75 29.84
C ARG A 48 37.96 43.38 30.46
N GLY A 49 37.14 42.96 31.43
CA GLY A 49 37.43 41.83 32.31
C GLY A 49 38.41 42.17 33.44
N VAL A 50 38.68 41.20 34.32
CA VAL A 50 39.62 41.29 35.45
C VAL A 50 40.80 40.34 35.25
N ASP A 51 42.03 40.77 35.47
CA ASP A 51 43.19 39.86 35.51
C ASP A 51 43.42 39.37 36.94
N VAL A 52 43.66 38.08 37.13
CA VAL A 52 43.89 37.49 38.46
C VAL A 52 45.09 38.12 39.20
N ARG A 53 46.05 38.70 38.48
CA ARG A 53 47.21 39.39 39.07
C ARG A 53 46.85 40.73 39.71
N ASP A 54 45.81 41.41 39.23
CA ASP A 54 45.29 42.64 39.86
C ASP A 54 44.79 42.38 41.30
N PHE A 55 44.57 41.11 41.62
CA PHE A 55 44.10 40.61 42.93
C PHE A 55 45.16 39.79 43.66
N GLY A 56 46.41 39.82 43.20
CA GLY A 56 47.56 39.25 43.91
C GLY A 56 47.93 37.81 43.52
N ALA A 57 47.37 37.25 42.44
CA ALA A 57 47.82 35.93 41.96
C ALA A 57 49.27 36.01 41.46
N VAL A 58 50.11 35.09 41.94
CA VAL A 58 51.55 35.04 41.66
C VAL A 58 51.84 34.17 40.43
N GLY A 59 51.22 32.99 40.32
CA GLY A 59 51.38 32.10 39.18
C GLY A 59 52.80 31.51 39.06
N ASN A 60 53.41 31.11 40.18
CA ASN A 60 54.75 30.52 40.27
C ASN A 60 54.74 29.00 40.54
N GLY A 61 53.57 28.35 40.51
CA GLY A 61 53.38 26.93 40.78
C GLY A 61 53.49 26.50 42.25
N THR A 62 53.75 27.42 43.17
CA THR A 62 53.99 27.11 44.60
C THR A 62 53.09 27.91 45.55
N THR A 63 52.83 29.18 45.26
CA THR A 63 51.93 30.04 46.04
C THR A 63 50.47 29.62 45.84
N ASN A 64 49.66 29.63 46.92
CA ASN A 64 48.22 29.41 46.79
C ASN A 64 47.55 30.62 46.13
N ASP A 65 47.20 30.49 44.85
CA ASP A 65 46.60 31.57 44.07
C ASP A 65 45.06 31.58 44.15
N ALA A 66 44.44 30.56 44.75
CA ALA A 66 42.99 30.44 44.85
C ALA A 66 42.29 31.64 45.52
N PRO A 67 42.79 32.23 46.64
CA PRO A 67 42.19 33.41 47.24
C PRO A 67 42.19 34.64 46.31
N ALA A 68 43.27 34.82 45.53
CA ALA A 68 43.37 35.91 44.57
C ALA A 68 42.38 35.73 43.41
N ILE A 69 42.26 34.49 42.90
CA ILE A 69 41.28 34.13 41.87
C ILE A 69 39.84 34.35 42.37
N GLN A 70 39.52 33.93 43.60
CA GLN A 70 38.21 34.17 44.21
C GLN A 70 37.92 35.67 44.34
N SER A 71 38.93 36.47 44.69
CA SER A 71 38.80 37.92 44.83
C SER A 71 38.55 38.60 43.48
N ALA A 72 39.20 38.13 42.41
CA ALA A 72 38.93 38.58 41.04
C ALA A 72 37.48 38.26 40.62
N ILE A 73 37.00 37.04 40.88
CA ILE A 73 35.61 36.64 40.63
C ILE A 73 34.63 37.53 41.41
N ASN A 74 34.89 37.78 42.70
CA ASN A 74 34.03 38.61 43.55
C ASN A 74 33.96 40.06 43.04
N ALA A 75 35.04 40.59 42.46
CA ALA A 75 35.11 41.97 41.96
C ALA A 75 34.19 42.23 40.75
N LEU A 76 33.84 41.20 39.98
CA LEU A 76 32.88 41.32 38.88
C LEU A 76 31.45 41.60 39.36
N GLY A 77 31.11 41.17 40.59
CA GLY A 77 29.77 41.30 41.15
C GLY A 77 28.68 40.65 40.27
N ALA A 78 27.42 41.03 40.46
CA ALA A 78 26.28 40.42 39.75
C ALA A 78 26.28 40.67 38.22
N ALA A 79 27.06 41.62 37.71
CA ALA A 79 27.15 41.92 36.28
C ALA A 79 27.88 40.81 35.50
N GLY A 80 28.73 40.03 36.18
CA GLY A 80 29.56 39.02 35.51
C GLY A 80 30.69 39.63 34.68
N GLY A 81 31.38 38.78 33.94
CA GLY A 81 32.48 39.22 33.08
C GLY A 81 33.53 38.14 32.83
N VAL A 82 34.69 38.56 32.34
CA VAL A 82 35.81 37.66 32.05
C VAL A 82 36.86 37.78 33.15
N VAL A 83 37.35 36.65 33.65
CA VAL A 83 38.52 36.54 34.53
C VAL A 83 39.67 36.00 33.70
N GLN A 84 40.68 36.85 33.47
CA GLN A 84 41.83 36.57 32.61
C GLN A 84 42.97 35.93 33.42
N PHE A 85 43.57 34.89 32.85
CA PHE A 85 44.73 34.19 33.38
C PHE A 85 45.87 34.27 32.36
N GLY A 86 47.05 34.73 32.80
CA GLY A 86 48.25 34.72 31.97
C GLY A 86 48.81 33.30 31.77
N PRO A 87 49.80 33.13 30.87
CA PRO A 87 50.47 31.85 30.65
C PRO A 87 51.45 31.55 31.80
N ARG A 88 50.90 31.06 32.92
CA ARG A 88 51.60 30.79 34.18
C ARG A 88 51.08 29.52 34.84
N ALA A 89 51.84 29.02 35.81
CA ALA A 89 51.42 27.91 36.67
C ALA A 89 50.80 28.44 37.97
N TYR A 90 49.49 28.31 38.15
CA TYR A 90 48.78 28.71 39.36
C TYR A 90 48.56 27.49 40.25
N ARG A 91 48.95 27.57 41.53
CA ARG A 91 48.68 26.47 42.48
C ARG A 91 47.41 26.74 43.26
N LEU A 92 46.52 25.76 43.31
CA LEU A 92 45.28 25.80 44.06
C LEU A 92 45.42 24.96 45.32
N ALA A 93 45.29 25.62 46.46
CA ALA A 93 45.35 24.99 47.78
C ALA A 93 44.12 25.30 48.66
N SER A 94 43.09 25.91 48.08
CA SER A 94 41.76 26.14 48.67
C SER A 94 40.70 26.22 47.56
N ALA A 95 39.42 26.06 47.92
CA ALA A 95 38.31 26.07 46.95
C ALA A 95 38.07 27.44 46.30
N ILE A 96 37.54 27.42 45.07
CA ILE A 96 37.00 28.57 44.35
C ILE A 96 35.52 28.30 44.07
N THR A 97 34.65 29.20 44.52
CA THR A 97 33.19 29.09 44.40
C THR A 97 32.62 30.25 43.57
N ILE A 98 31.89 29.89 42.52
CA ILE A 98 31.16 30.78 41.64
C ILE A 98 29.67 30.59 41.90
N ASN A 99 29.03 31.52 42.61
CA ASN A 99 27.62 31.37 42.99
C ASN A 99 26.69 32.56 42.73
N ASN A 100 27.22 33.78 42.71
CA ASN A 100 26.42 35.00 42.60
C ASN A 100 26.63 35.76 41.28
N THR A 101 27.34 35.14 40.33
CA THR A 101 27.78 35.81 39.10
C THR A 101 28.11 34.82 38.00
N SER A 102 27.94 35.24 36.75
CA SER A 102 28.31 34.48 35.55
C SER A 102 29.70 34.91 35.09
N VAL A 103 30.65 33.97 35.03
CA VAL A 103 32.06 34.28 34.75
C VAL A 103 32.62 33.49 33.59
N ARG A 104 33.48 34.10 32.80
CA ARG A 104 34.32 33.38 31.83
C ARG A 104 35.74 33.33 32.36
N LEU A 105 36.17 32.17 32.83
CA LEU A 105 37.57 31.91 33.18
C LEU A 105 38.34 31.68 31.88
N GLN A 106 39.24 32.60 31.53
CA GLN A 106 39.91 32.62 30.24
C GLN A 106 41.43 32.53 30.44
N GLY A 107 42.03 31.44 29.97
CA GLY A 107 43.47 31.27 29.89
C GLY A 107 44.07 31.79 28.59
N ALA A 108 45.41 31.79 28.54
CA ALA A 108 46.20 32.15 27.37
C ALA A 108 46.49 30.94 26.44
N GLY A 109 45.83 29.80 26.65
CA GLY A 109 46.13 28.53 25.98
C GLY A 109 47.15 27.69 26.74
N PHE A 110 47.41 26.47 26.25
CA PHE A 110 48.39 25.54 26.81
C PHE A 110 49.03 24.71 25.69
N ALA A 111 50.23 24.18 25.94
CA ALA A 111 50.84 23.17 25.08
C ALA A 111 50.38 21.75 25.47
N GLU A 112 49.86 20.97 24.51
CA GLU A 112 49.50 19.57 24.72
C GLU A 112 50.76 18.73 25.02
N GLY A 113 50.78 18.07 26.18
CA GLY A 113 51.95 17.34 26.69
C GLY A 113 53.02 18.21 27.37
N GLY A 114 52.79 19.52 27.51
CA GLY A 114 53.69 20.45 28.20
C GLY A 114 53.73 20.30 29.72
N SER A 115 54.71 20.93 30.36
CA SER A 115 54.82 20.98 31.82
C SER A 115 54.07 22.19 32.39
N PRO A 116 53.70 22.20 33.70
CA PRO A 116 53.15 23.38 34.35
C PRO A 116 54.04 24.62 34.10
N GLY A 117 53.52 25.59 33.34
CA GLY A 117 54.25 26.77 32.88
C GLY A 117 54.21 27.00 31.37
N ASP A 118 53.94 25.95 30.58
CA ASP A 118 53.77 26.03 29.13
C ASP A 118 52.33 26.45 28.77
N GLY A 119 52.02 27.72 29.05
CA GLY A 119 50.68 28.31 28.95
C GLY A 119 50.00 28.45 30.32
N THR A 120 48.67 28.52 30.35
CA THR A 120 47.90 28.67 31.60
C THR A 120 47.63 27.31 32.23
N TRP A 121 48.32 27.03 33.34
CA TRP A 121 48.25 25.76 34.07
C TRP A 121 47.75 25.97 35.50
N LEU A 122 46.89 25.08 35.98
CA LEU A 122 46.41 25.07 37.36
C LEU A 122 46.70 23.73 38.01
N THR A 123 47.40 23.75 39.14
CA THR A 123 47.85 22.53 39.84
C THR A 123 47.15 22.39 41.18
N VAL A 124 46.61 21.19 41.45
CA VAL A 124 45.97 20.80 42.72
C VAL A 124 46.76 19.64 43.32
N ASP A 125 47.29 19.80 44.53
CA ASP A 125 48.17 18.82 45.16
C ASP A 125 47.64 18.28 46.51
N GLN A 126 46.44 18.69 46.95
CA GLN A 126 45.79 18.21 48.16
C GLN A 126 44.30 17.86 47.95
N THR A 127 43.74 16.98 48.78
CA THR A 127 42.40 16.37 48.59
C THR A 127 41.29 16.95 49.46
N SER A 128 41.57 18.00 50.25
CA SER A 128 40.67 18.53 51.29
C SER A 128 39.53 19.43 50.76
N PHE A 129 39.47 19.69 49.45
CA PHE A 129 38.49 20.58 48.85
C PHE A 129 38.17 20.24 47.39
N THR A 130 37.03 20.73 46.90
CA THR A 130 36.68 20.77 45.47
C THR A 130 37.28 22.04 44.84
N PRO A 131 38.16 21.94 43.80
CA PRO A 131 38.86 23.11 43.27
C PRO A 131 37.94 24.20 42.71
N PHE A 132 36.99 23.85 41.86
CA PHE A 132 36.03 24.79 41.29
C PHE A 132 34.60 24.30 41.49
N THR A 133 33.76 25.14 42.10
CA THR A 133 32.32 24.88 42.24
C THR A 133 31.51 26.02 41.63
N PHE A 134 30.79 25.73 40.55
CA PHE A 134 29.71 26.56 40.01
C PHE A 134 28.40 26.13 40.66
N THR A 135 27.69 27.04 41.32
CA THR A 135 26.43 26.69 41.98
C THR A 135 25.42 27.83 42.01
N GLY A 136 24.12 27.53 42.00
CA GLY A 136 23.07 28.54 41.97
C GLY A 136 22.85 29.17 40.60
N THR A 137 21.67 29.77 40.42
CA THR A 137 21.17 30.25 39.12
C THR A 137 21.96 31.40 38.52
N ALA A 138 22.68 32.17 39.34
CA ALA A 138 23.51 33.28 38.87
C ALA A 138 24.83 32.82 38.23
N ALA A 139 25.30 31.60 38.54
CA ALA A 139 26.50 31.02 37.92
C ALA A 139 26.25 30.46 36.50
N ARG A 140 24.98 30.35 36.08
CA ARG A 140 24.61 29.92 34.73
C ARG A 140 25.21 30.84 33.66
N GLY A 141 25.64 30.25 32.54
CA GLY A 141 26.30 30.97 31.44
C GLY A 141 27.79 31.22 31.67
N SER A 142 28.35 30.70 32.77
CA SER A 142 29.78 30.73 33.00
C SER A 142 30.54 29.85 31.99
N ALA A 143 31.84 30.06 31.84
CA ALA A 143 32.68 29.25 30.99
C ALA A 143 34.11 29.08 31.56
N VAL A 144 34.78 28.01 31.14
CA VAL A 144 36.21 27.76 31.36
C VAL A 144 36.86 27.51 30.00
N ARG A 145 37.89 28.29 29.66
CA ARG A 145 38.48 28.26 28.31
C ARG A 145 39.99 28.36 28.30
N ASP A 146 40.61 27.59 27.40
CA ASP A 146 42.03 27.70 27.04
C ASP A 146 43.00 27.50 28.22
N MET A 147 42.72 26.50 29.07
CA MET A 147 43.43 26.25 30.34
C MET A 147 43.73 24.75 30.52
N ALA A 148 44.86 24.45 31.15
CA ALA A 148 45.25 23.10 31.54
C ALA A 148 45.23 22.92 33.06
N PHE A 149 44.86 21.73 33.51
CA PHE A 149 44.74 21.37 34.92
C PHE A 149 45.54 20.11 35.21
N ARG A 150 46.18 20.06 36.38
CA ARG A 150 46.98 18.91 36.80
C ARG A 150 46.76 18.56 38.26
N GLN A 151 46.77 17.26 38.57
CA GLN A 151 46.82 16.73 39.93
C GLN A 151 48.10 15.91 40.17
N THR A 152 48.52 15.82 41.43
CA THR A 152 49.75 15.12 41.82
C THR A 152 49.43 13.73 42.39
N HIS A 153 50.12 12.71 41.91
CA HIS A 153 50.00 11.34 42.44
C HIS A 153 51.37 10.80 42.80
N SER A 154 51.56 10.45 44.09
CA SER A 154 52.85 10.04 44.66
C SER A 154 52.92 8.57 45.08
N ALA A 155 51.81 7.84 44.99
CA ALA A 155 51.77 6.41 45.30
C ALA A 155 52.70 5.61 44.38
N THR A 156 53.40 4.62 44.94
CA THR A 156 54.30 3.73 44.20
C THR A 156 53.55 2.90 43.18
N GLN A 157 53.98 2.94 41.91
CA GLN A 157 53.32 2.30 40.76
C GLN A 157 53.56 0.78 40.69
N ASN A 158 52.99 0.03 41.65
CA ASN A 158 52.98 -1.43 41.72
C ASN A 158 51.56 -1.98 41.43
N ALA A 159 51.35 -3.30 41.50
CA ALA A 159 50.07 -3.94 41.16
C ALA A 159 48.86 -3.46 41.98
N SER A 160 49.08 -2.88 43.17
CA SER A 160 48.03 -2.31 44.03
C SER A 160 47.91 -0.79 43.89
N TRP A 161 48.58 -0.19 42.89
CA TRP A 161 48.56 1.25 42.68
C TRP A 161 47.14 1.75 42.40
N ALA A 162 46.80 2.90 42.97
CA ALA A 162 45.59 3.66 42.68
C ALA A 162 45.95 5.16 42.68
N PRO A 163 45.22 6.01 41.91
CA PRO A 163 45.41 7.44 41.96
C PRO A 163 45.05 8.00 43.34
N THR A 164 45.71 9.10 43.71
CA THR A 164 45.25 9.94 44.83
C THR A 164 43.77 10.29 44.65
N ASN A 165 42.97 10.04 45.69
CA ASN A 165 41.52 10.21 45.64
C ASN A 165 41.09 11.68 45.78
N TYR A 166 41.36 12.50 44.77
CA TYR A 166 40.81 13.86 44.68
C TYR A 166 39.29 13.81 44.40
N ASP A 167 38.56 14.81 44.90
CA ASP A 167 37.20 15.10 44.45
C ASP A 167 37.21 15.60 42.98
N TYR A 168 36.04 15.81 42.39
CA TYR A 168 35.92 16.39 41.05
C TYR A 168 36.62 17.74 40.97
N LEU A 169 37.42 17.93 39.93
CA LEU A 169 38.09 19.20 39.64
C LEU A 169 37.08 20.33 39.45
N PHE A 170 35.99 20.04 38.72
CA PHE A 170 34.88 20.95 38.49
C PHE A 170 33.56 20.33 38.97
N ARG A 171 32.81 21.08 39.76
CA ARG A 171 31.41 20.76 40.09
C ARG A 171 30.51 21.87 39.55
N VAL A 172 29.52 21.50 38.74
CA VAL A 172 28.45 22.37 38.24
C VAL A 172 27.15 21.86 38.83
N VAL A 173 26.65 22.52 39.88
CA VAL A 173 25.60 21.96 40.74
C VAL A 173 24.51 22.98 41.03
N ASP A 174 23.27 22.65 40.70
CA ASP A 174 22.08 23.49 40.94
C ASP A 174 22.15 24.86 40.22
N CYS A 175 22.76 24.91 39.03
CA CYS A 175 22.81 26.11 38.19
C CYS A 175 21.56 26.31 37.34
N PHE A 176 20.77 25.24 37.10
CA PHE A 176 19.58 25.28 36.23
C PHE A 176 19.86 25.87 34.83
N GLY A 177 21.06 25.60 34.31
CA GLY A 177 21.53 25.91 32.97
C GLY A 177 23.05 25.69 32.84
N GLY A 178 23.59 25.97 31.65
CA GLY A 178 24.91 25.46 31.26
C GLY A 178 26.09 26.26 31.79
N VAL A 179 27.20 25.53 31.99
CA VAL A 179 28.56 26.08 32.10
C VAL A 179 29.36 25.52 30.94
N ASP A 180 30.01 26.36 30.16
CA ASP A 180 30.73 25.94 28.96
C ASP A 180 32.19 25.60 29.26
N PHE A 181 32.68 24.45 28.82
CA PHE A 181 34.10 24.10 28.85
C PHE A 181 34.60 24.05 27.41
N ASP A 182 35.60 24.85 27.06
CA ASP A 182 36.11 24.90 25.69
C ASP A 182 37.63 24.94 25.65
N ASN A 183 38.26 23.96 24.98
CA ASN A 183 39.70 23.80 24.94
C ASN A 183 40.30 23.70 26.35
N VAL A 184 40.03 22.59 27.02
CA VAL A 184 40.46 22.32 28.40
C VAL A 184 41.24 21.01 28.45
N MET A 185 42.43 21.05 29.05
CA MET A 185 43.29 19.88 29.25
C MET A 185 43.24 19.38 30.70
N LEU A 186 42.99 18.09 30.87
CA LEU A 186 42.94 17.38 32.15
C LEU A 186 44.14 16.45 32.26
N ALA A 187 45.24 16.89 32.86
CA ALA A 187 46.49 16.12 32.92
C ALA A 187 46.62 15.33 34.24
N GLY A 188 46.29 14.03 34.19
CA GLY A 188 46.38 13.14 35.36
C GLY A 188 45.39 13.57 36.44
N ILE A 189 44.13 13.76 36.08
CA ILE A 189 43.07 14.18 37.00
C ILE A 189 42.33 12.94 37.52
N ASN A 190 42.08 12.83 38.82
CA ASN A 190 41.35 11.68 39.35
C ASN A 190 39.87 11.68 38.91
N ARG A 191 39.17 12.79 39.17
CA ARG A 191 37.78 13.02 38.75
C ARG A 191 37.68 14.38 38.08
N GLY A 192 37.23 14.42 36.83
CA GLY A 192 37.23 15.62 36.00
C GLY A 192 36.06 16.56 36.33
N ILE A 193 34.97 16.43 35.59
CA ILE A 193 33.85 17.38 35.63
C ILE A 193 32.58 16.65 36.06
N PHE A 194 31.93 17.15 37.12
CA PHE A 194 30.63 16.68 37.59
C PHE A 194 29.56 17.74 37.35
N VAL A 195 28.47 17.34 36.72
CA VAL A 195 27.30 18.18 36.47
C VAL A 195 26.09 17.56 37.15
N ARG A 196 25.46 18.28 38.08
CA ARG A 196 24.20 17.88 38.72
C ARG A 196 23.16 18.99 38.65
N ASN A 197 21.92 18.62 38.31
CA ASN A 197 20.77 19.53 38.31
C ASN A 197 21.02 20.82 37.51
N SER A 198 21.76 20.66 36.41
CA SER A 198 22.24 21.72 35.54
C SER A 198 22.31 21.17 34.12
N GLY A 199 21.41 21.61 33.24
CA GLY A 199 21.38 21.19 31.84
C GLY A 199 22.02 22.22 30.90
N ARG A 200 22.07 21.95 29.59
CA ARG A 200 22.68 22.83 28.56
C ARG A 200 24.19 23.10 28.73
N THR A 201 24.87 22.33 29.58
CA THR A 201 26.33 22.39 29.71
C THR A 201 26.97 21.90 28.41
N ASP A 202 27.92 22.67 27.88
CA ASP A 202 28.58 22.38 26.61
C ASP A 202 30.07 22.12 26.83
N PHE A 203 30.55 20.98 26.37
CA PHE A 203 31.93 20.54 26.45
C PHE A 203 32.50 20.48 25.04
N ARG A 204 33.51 21.30 24.76
CA ARG A 204 34.15 21.37 23.44
C ARG A 204 35.65 21.19 23.60
N ARG A 205 36.27 20.31 22.80
CA ARG A 205 37.73 20.13 22.78
C ARG A 205 38.29 19.82 24.17
N ILE A 206 37.69 18.85 24.85
CA ILE A 206 38.17 18.37 26.15
C ILE A 206 39.18 17.25 25.92
N ARG A 207 40.37 17.40 26.48
CA ARG A 207 41.47 16.47 26.24
C ARG A 207 42.16 16.08 27.54
N GLY A 208 42.81 14.92 27.57
CA GLY A 208 43.76 14.58 28.63
C GLY A 208 43.62 13.16 29.18
N GLN A 209 44.14 12.96 30.39
CA GLN A 209 44.06 11.70 31.13
C GLN A 209 43.35 11.93 32.45
N VAL A 210 42.23 11.24 32.59
CA VAL A 210 41.46 11.12 33.82
C VAL A 210 41.56 9.70 34.36
N PHE A 211 41.61 9.49 35.67
CA PHE A 211 41.80 8.15 36.24
C PHE A 211 40.49 7.43 36.58
N THR A 212 39.62 8.03 37.38
CA THR A 212 38.37 7.40 37.84
C THR A 212 37.20 7.82 36.96
N THR A 213 37.01 9.12 36.75
CA THR A 213 35.87 9.67 36.02
C THR A 213 36.28 10.89 35.20
N GLY A 214 35.96 10.92 33.92
CA GLY A 214 36.16 12.09 33.07
C GLY A 214 35.06 13.13 33.22
N ILE A 215 33.92 12.87 32.60
CA ILE A 215 32.72 13.69 32.67
C ILE A 215 31.59 12.86 33.27
N GLU A 216 30.94 13.37 34.30
CA GLU A 216 29.76 12.73 34.89
C GLU A 216 28.60 13.71 34.95
N ILE A 217 27.44 13.27 34.44
CA ILE A 217 26.23 14.09 34.37
C ILE A 217 25.10 13.35 35.09
N ASP A 218 24.46 14.04 36.02
CA ASP A 218 23.29 13.59 36.76
C ASP A 218 22.25 14.70 36.87
N GLU A 219 20.98 14.34 37.04
CA GLU A 219 19.85 15.29 37.07
C GLU A 219 19.89 16.34 35.93
N GLY A 220 20.39 15.96 34.75
CA GLY A 220 20.52 16.81 33.58
C GLY A 220 19.24 16.78 32.73
N TYR A 221 18.23 17.59 33.09
CA TYR A 221 16.92 17.60 32.42
C TYR A 221 16.92 18.31 31.05
N ASP A 222 17.85 19.24 30.81
CA ASP A 222 18.04 19.85 29.50
C ASP A 222 19.32 19.33 28.83
N ALA A 223 19.26 19.11 27.52
CA ALA A 223 20.32 18.53 26.70
C ALA A 223 21.73 19.16 26.90
N SER A 224 22.65 18.40 27.49
CA SER A 224 24.09 18.68 27.54
C SER A 224 24.78 18.15 26.29
N ARG A 225 25.88 18.80 25.87
CA ARG A 225 26.58 18.48 24.62
C ARG A 225 28.06 18.26 24.85
N ILE A 226 28.61 17.21 24.26
CA ILE A 226 30.03 16.87 24.30
C ILE A 226 30.53 16.75 22.86
N HIS A 227 31.51 17.58 22.51
CA HIS A 227 32.06 17.69 21.17
C HIS A 227 33.58 17.58 21.20
N ASN A 228 34.15 16.71 20.36
CA ASN A 228 35.59 16.57 20.18
C ASN A 228 36.33 16.26 21.49
N LEU A 229 35.96 15.15 22.13
CA LEU A 229 36.59 14.68 23.37
C LEU A 229 37.71 13.68 23.04
N HIS A 230 38.86 13.81 23.70
CA HIS A 230 39.99 12.90 23.53
C HIS A 230 40.59 12.53 24.89
N PHE A 231 40.37 11.31 25.37
CA PHE A 231 41.04 10.79 26.57
C PHE A 231 41.98 9.63 26.26
N TRP A 232 43.21 9.70 26.80
CA TRP A 232 44.23 8.66 26.58
C TRP A 232 45.24 8.62 27.74
N PRO A 233 45.87 7.46 27.99
CA PRO A 233 46.97 7.32 28.94
C PRO A 233 48.26 7.96 28.43
N PHE A 234 48.85 8.88 29.22
CA PHE A 234 50.17 9.46 28.99
C PHE A 234 50.94 9.85 30.26
N TRP A 235 50.26 9.95 31.42
CA TRP A 235 50.80 10.39 32.71
C TRP A 235 51.90 9.47 33.23
N SER A 236 51.78 8.16 32.99
CA SER A 236 52.83 7.19 33.26
C SER A 236 52.80 6.07 32.22
N SER A 237 53.98 5.61 31.81
CA SER A 237 54.17 4.44 30.94
C SER A 237 54.18 3.11 31.72
N ASN A 238 53.89 3.12 33.03
CA ASN A 238 53.88 1.92 33.85
C ASN A 238 52.59 1.11 33.66
N ASP A 239 52.73 -0.17 33.29
CA ASP A 239 51.62 -1.08 33.03
C ASP A 239 50.63 -1.19 34.19
N ASN A 240 51.07 -1.07 35.45
CA ASN A 240 50.15 -1.15 36.60
C ASN A 240 49.17 0.03 36.64
N VAL A 241 49.60 1.22 36.21
CA VAL A 241 48.76 2.41 36.11
C VAL A 241 47.71 2.23 35.02
N VAL A 242 48.15 1.75 33.85
CA VAL A 242 47.28 1.52 32.69
C VAL A 242 46.26 0.41 32.99
N ARG A 243 46.68 -0.71 33.59
CA ARG A 243 45.78 -1.81 34.00
C ARG A 243 44.78 -1.36 35.06
N TRP A 244 45.22 -0.57 36.04
CA TRP A 244 44.30 0.00 37.02
C TRP A 244 43.25 0.88 36.34
N GLN A 245 43.67 1.74 35.39
CA GLN A 245 42.76 2.62 34.66
C GLN A 245 41.76 1.84 33.79
N GLN A 246 42.20 0.78 33.12
CA GLN A 246 41.29 -0.10 32.37
C GLN A 246 40.31 -0.89 33.26
N ALA A 247 40.66 -1.13 34.52
CA ALA A 247 39.77 -1.81 35.46
C ALA A 247 38.80 -0.85 36.16
N ASN A 248 39.13 0.45 36.25
CA ASN A 248 38.44 1.38 37.15
C ASN A 248 37.97 2.69 36.52
N GLY A 249 38.57 3.13 35.42
CA GLY A 249 38.37 4.45 34.84
C GLY A 249 37.25 4.49 33.80
N ASP A 250 36.28 5.38 34.00
CA ASP A 250 35.20 5.64 33.04
C ASP A 250 35.36 7.04 32.44
N ALA A 251 35.41 7.13 31.12
CA ALA A 251 35.57 8.40 30.42
C ALA A 251 34.33 9.30 30.59
N MET A 252 33.15 8.74 30.34
CA MET A 252 31.88 9.46 30.44
C MET A 252 30.83 8.61 31.18
N ILE A 253 30.26 9.17 32.24
CA ILE A 253 29.22 8.56 33.05
C ILE A 253 27.95 9.38 32.91
N PHE A 254 26.87 8.74 32.49
CA PHE A 254 25.55 9.34 32.38
C PHE A 254 24.59 8.68 33.37
N ARG A 255 24.00 9.50 34.24
CA ARG A 255 23.00 9.11 35.22
C ARG A 255 21.60 9.51 34.79
N ARG A 256 20.87 10.30 35.60
CA ARG A 256 19.60 10.87 35.18
C ARG A 256 19.85 11.99 34.19
N CYS A 257 19.75 11.70 32.90
CA CYS A 257 19.93 12.67 31.81
C CYS A 257 18.79 12.56 30.79
N ASP A 258 18.31 13.70 30.29
CA ASP A 258 17.38 13.79 29.16
C ASP A 258 18.12 14.32 27.93
N GLY A 259 18.43 13.44 26.97
CA GLY A 259 18.98 13.87 25.68
C GLY A 259 20.40 14.41 25.74
N VAL A 260 21.37 13.61 26.20
CA VAL A 260 22.79 13.97 26.05
C VAL A 260 23.26 13.77 24.61
N PHE A 261 23.95 14.75 24.06
CA PHE A 261 24.54 14.70 22.72
C PHE A 261 26.05 14.50 22.83
N VAL A 262 26.59 13.50 22.16
CA VAL A 262 28.04 13.31 22.05
C VAL A 262 28.42 13.19 20.58
N ASP A 263 29.46 13.89 20.16
CA ASP A 263 29.98 13.77 18.80
C ASP A 263 31.51 13.88 18.76
N GLN A 264 32.13 13.09 17.87
CA GLN A 264 33.58 13.00 17.67
C GLN A 264 34.35 12.72 18.97
N ALA A 265 34.03 11.62 19.65
CA ALA A 265 34.72 11.24 20.87
C ALA A 265 35.71 10.09 20.63
N PHE A 266 36.92 10.23 21.18
CA PHE A 266 37.97 9.21 21.20
C PHE A 266 38.41 8.92 22.64
N VAL A 267 38.47 7.64 23.00
CA VAL A 267 38.88 7.18 24.32
C VAL A 267 39.79 5.98 24.18
N LEU A 268 40.98 6.04 24.76
CA LEU A 268 41.98 4.97 24.75
C LEU A 268 42.32 4.52 26.18
N GLY A 269 42.31 3.22 26.48
CA GLY A 269 42.84 2.71 27.75
C GLY A 269 41.98 2.92 28.98
N TYR A 270 40.65 2.78 28.83
CA TYR A 270 39.67 2.96 29.89
C TYR A 270 38.84 1.70 30.12
N ARG A 271 38.18 1.59 31.28
CA ARG A 271 37.17 0.57 31.51
C ARG A 271 35.99 0.78 30.58
N SER A 272 35.46 2.00 30.53
CA SER A 272 34.35 2.31 29.66
C SER A 272 34.48 3.68 29.01
N MET A 273 34.10 3.75 27.73
CA MET A 273 33.91 5.04 27.05
C MET A 273 32.60 5.67 27.50
N PHE A 274 31.48 4.95 27.33
CA PHE A 274 30.15 5.37 27.76
C PHE A 274 29.61 4.42 28.82
N ARG A 275 29.29 4.95 30.00
CA ARG A 275 28.64 4.23 31.08
C ARG A 275 27.30 4.85 31.43
N PHE A 276 26.23 4.10 31.22
CA PHE A 276 24.86 4.50 31.57
C PHE A 276 24.44 3.78 32.85
N THR A 277 24.38 4.51 33.95
CA THR A 277 24.06 4.00 35.30
C THR A 277 22.95 4.84 35.92
N SER A 278 22.28 4.37 36.97
CA SER A 278 21.22 5.14 37.63
C SER A 278 21.78 6.07 38.70
N SER A 279 21.00 7.09 39.07
CA SER A 279 21.05 7.79 40.35
C SER A 279 19.71 7.60 41.09
N GLY A 280 19.57 8.16 42.30
CA GLY A 280 18.30 8.14 43.03
C GLY A 280 17.15 8.84 42.30
N THR A 281 17.46 9.66 41.29
CA THR A 281 16.49 10.44 40.51
C THR A 281 16.20 9.87 39.13
N GLY A 282 16.86 8.76 38.75
CA GLY A 282 16.50 7.93 37.60
C GLY A 282 17.68 7.58 36.69
N TYR A 283 17.43 7.53 35.38
CA TYR A 283 18.34 7.00 34.37
C TYR A 283 18.37 7.86 33.09
N THR A 284 19.24 7.52 32.16
CA THR A 284 19.41 8.26 30.90
C THR A 284 18.35 7.87 29.88
N GLN A 285 17.68 8.86 29.29
CA GLN A 285 16.75 8.67 28.19
C GLN A 285 17.16 9.50 26.98
N LYS A 286 16.89 8.97 25.78
CA LYS A 286 17.08 9.64 24.48
C LYS A 286 18.51 10.14 24.25
N PHE A 287 19.53 9.43 24.74
CA PHE A 287 20.91 9.81 24.41
C PHE A 287 21.12 9.76 22.90
N SER A 288 21.97 10.63 22.36
CA SER A 288 22.26 10.71 20.93
C SER A 288 23.77 10.85 20.73
N ILE A 289 24.40 9.79 20.24
CA ILE A 289 25.83 9.75 19.97
C ILE A 289 26.03 9.73 18.44
N GLY A 290 26.83 10.64 17.92
CA GLY A 290 27.23 10.68 16.51
C GLY A 290 28.35 9.68 16.23
N GLN A 291 29.58 10.19 16.14
CA GLN A 291 30.78 9.37 15.91
C GLN A 291 31.56 9.11 17.20
N ALA A 292 31.87 7.84 17.46
CA ALA A 292 32.66 7.43 18.62
C ALA A 292 33.69 6.34 18.28
N TYR A 293 34.91 6.46 18.82
CA TYR A 293 35.93 5.42 18.74
C TYR A 293 36.53 5.17 20.12
N ALA A 294 36.31 3.95 20.62
CA ALA A 294 36.92 3.44 21.82
C ALA A 294 38.03 2.44 21.44
N ASP A 295 39.27 2.77 21.78
CA ASP A 295 40.42 1.90 21.54
C ASP A 295 40.93 1.36 22.87
N PHE A 296 41.38 0.11 22.90
CA PHE A 296 41.99 -0.47 24.10
C PHE A 296 41.07 -0.27 25.34
N VAL A 297 39.78 -0.61 25.23
CA VAL A 297 38.79 -0.48 26.32
C VAL A 297 38.21 -1.81 26.76
N ARG A 298 37.77 -1.90 28.02
CA ARG A 298 37.00 -3.08 28.46
C ARG A 298 35.60 -3.10 27.87
N HIS A 299 34.93 -1.94 27.83
CA HIS A 299 33.60 -1.74 27.25
C HIS A 299 33.55 -0.45 26.44
N GLY A 300 33.07 -0.50 25.20
CA GLY A 300 32.75 0.71 24.45
C GLY A 300 31.48 1.36 25.02
N VAL A 301 30.41 0.56 25.10
CA VAL A 301 29.14 0.95 25.70
C VAL A 301 28.83 0.01 26.85
N TRP A 302 28.56 0.57 28.02
CA TRP A 302 28.16 -0.17 29.20
C TRP A 302 26.86 0.37 29.79
N VAL A 303 25.83 -0.47 29.84
CA VAL A 303 24.48 -0.09 30.31
C VAL A 303 24.09 -0.91 31.53
N GLU A 304 24.01 -0.23 32.67
CA GLU A 304 23.64 -0.77 33.98
C GLU A 304 22.28 -0.25 34.46
N ALA A 305 21.81 0.90 33.94
CA ALA A 305 20.54 1.48 34.34
C ALA A 305 19.37 0.89 33.54
N ALA A 306 18.38 0.35 34.24
CA ALA A 306 17.17 -0.16 33.62
C ALA A 306 16.37 0.96 32.93
N GLY A 307 15.88 0.71 31.72
CA GLY A 307 15.11 1.68 30.93
C GLY A 307 15.97 2.61 30.07
N THR A 308 17.30 2.46 30.05
CA THR A 308 18.19 3.31 29.24
C THR A 308 17.78 3.28 27.78
N ASP A 309 17.59 4.45 27.19
CA ASP A 309 17.08 4.63 25.83
C ASP A 309 17.94 5.61 25.05
N GLY A 310 18.27 5.30 23.79
CA GLY A 310 18.98 6.21 22.91
C GLY A 310 19.58 5.56 21.66
N GLN A 311 20.37 6.36 20.94
CA GLN A 311 20.92 5.99 19.64
C GLN A 311 22.40 6.38 19.49
N ILE A 312 23.09 5.60 18.68
CA ILE A 312 24.48 5.80 18.25
C ILE A 312 24.50 5.72 16.72
N ASP A 313 25.07 6.70 16.02
CA ASP A 313 25.16 6.66 14.55
C ASP A 313 26.27 5.70 14.10
N ALA A 314 27.51 5.93 14.54
CA ALA A 314 28.65 5.08 14.19
C ALA A 314 29.61 4.88 15.36
N MET A 315 29.98 3.62 15.61
CA MET A 315 30.89 3.27 16.70
C MET A 315 31.88 2.17 16.31
N THR A 316 33.14 2.41 16.65
CA THR A 316 34.22 1.42 16.63
C THR A 316 34.69 1.16 18.06
N VAL A 317 34.84 -0.11 18.42
CA VAL A 317 35.33 -0.53 19.73
C VAL A 317 36.43 -1.57 19.56
N GLN A 318 37.56 -1.39 20.21
CA GLN A 318 38.64 -2.37 20.27
C GLN A 318 38.95 -2.74 21.72
N CYS A 319 38.98 -4.05 22.00
CA CYS A 319 38.98 -4.60 23.36
C CYS A 319 40.30 -5.29 23.80
N GLU A 320 41.38 -5.10 23.02
CA GLU A 320 42.71 -5.70 23.27
C GLU A 320 43.44 -5.14 24.51
N ILE A 321 44.69 -5.60 24.76
CA ILE A 321 45.58 -5.09 25.83
C ILE A 321 46.67 -4.14 25.28
N PHE A 322 47.12 -3.18 26.08
CA PHE A 322 48.19 -2.20 25.78
C PHE A 322 49.49 -2.92 25.42
N ASN A 323 50.24 -2.36 24.46
CA ASN A 323 51.43 -2.95 23.84
C ASN A 323 51.12 -4.19 22.97
N ALA A 324 50.29 -3.95 21.94
CA ALA A 324 50.06 -4.76 20.73
C ALA A 324 50.58 -6.21 20.78
N GLY A 325 49.65 -7.16 20.91
CA GLY A 325 49.93 -8.60 20.85
C GLY A 325 49.58 -9.41 22.10
N GLY A 326 48.84 -8.83 23.05
CA GLY A 326 48.37 -9.52 24.26
C GLY A 326 46.99 -10.17 24.12
N SER A 327 46.68 -11.14 24.98
CA SER A 327 45.32 -11.67 25.17
C SER A 327 44.32 -10.52 25.46
N PRO A 328 43.05 -10.64 25.09
CA PRO A 328 42.04 -9.60 25.37
C PRO A 328 41.85 -9.36 26.86
N VAL A 329 41.41 -8.16 27.23
CA VAL A 329 41.11 -7.80 28.62
C VAL A 329 40.03 -8.73 29.16
N THR A 330 40.24 -9.34 30.33
CA THR A 330 39.27 -10.29 30.91
C THR A 330 37.89 -9.65 31.12
N GLY A 331 36.86 -10.30 30.59
CA GLY A 331 35.48 -9.84 30.56
C GLY A 331 35.22 -8.69 29.60
N SER A 332 36.09 -8.45 28.61
CA SER A 332 35.87 -7.38 27.63
C SER A 332 34.73 -7.72 26.67
N VAL A 333 33.87 -6.73 26.45
CA VAL A 333 32.71 -6.81 25.58
C VAL A 333 32.52 -5.43 24.97
N GLY A 334 32.40 -5.35 23.64
CA GLY A 334 32.24 -4.07 22.94
C GLY A 334 30.99 -3.31 23.41
N VAL A 335 29.84 -3.98 23.38
CA VAL A 335 28.56 -3.46 23.91
C VAL A 335 28.02 -4.38 24.99
N TYR A 336 28.00 -3.91 26.23
CA TYR A 336 27.57 -4.68 27.39
C TYR A 336 26.32 -4.08 28.04
N VAL A 337 25.24 -4.87 28.08
CA VAL A 337 23.96 -4.49 28.70
C VAL A 337 23.65 -5.45 29.83
N ASN A 338 23.96 -5.06 31.06
CA ASN A 338 23.61 -5.78 32.28
C ASN A 338 22.43 -5.12 33.03
N ALA A 339 21.53 -4.50 32.27
CA ALA A 339 20.32 -3.85 32.73
C ALA A 339 19.07 -4.48 32.10
N ASN A 340 17.89 -4.12 32.62
CA ASN A 340 16.61 -4.54 32.06
C ASN A 340 15.94 -3.40 31.27
N SER A 341 15.10 -3.75 30.29
CA SER A 341 14.20 -2.82 29.61
C SER A 341 14.89 -1.69 28.83
N SER A 342 16.15 -1.85 28.43
CA SER A 342 16.89 -0.85 27.66
C SER A 342 16.59 -0.94 26.16
N ARG A 343 16.62 0.19 25.46
CA ARG A 343 16.41 0.31 24.01
C ARG A 343 17.55 1.08 23.39
N ILE A 344 18.35 0.41 22.57
CA ILE A 344 19.56 1.01 22.00
C ILE A 344 19.55 0.80 20.49
N GLN A 345 19.67 1.89 19.74
CA GLN A 345 19.87 1.83 18.30
C GLN A 345 21.32 2.15 17.94
N ILE A 346 21.93 1.39 17.04
CA ILE A 346 23.28 1.64 16.53
C ILE A 346 23.26 1.58 15.00
N GLY A 347 23.64 2.65 14.30
CA GLY A 347 23.68 2.67 12.83
C GLY A 347 24.73 1.68 12.30
N SER A 348 26.01 1.93 12.60
CA SER A 348 27.12 1.04 12.28
C SER A 348 27.94 0.71 13.52
N LEU A 349 28.12 -0.58 13.79
CA LEU A 349 28.91 -1.08 14.91
C LEU A 349 30.04 -1.97 14.41
N ARG A 350 31.27 -1.61 14.77
CA ARG A 350 32.47 -2.45 14.65
C ARG A 350 33.01 -2.77 16.04
N VAL A 351 33.23 -4.06 16.32
CA VAL A 351 33.87 -4.53 17.55
C VAL A 351 35.03 -5.45 17.22
N ASP A 352 36.20 -5.10 17.73
CA ASP A 352 37.47 -5.78 17.49
C ASP A 352 38.01 -6.35 18.81
N ASP A 353 38.61 -7.55 18.75
CA ASP A 353 39.37 -8.20 19.83
C ASP A 353 38.61 -8.37 21.16
N ALA A 354 37.32 -8.68 21.10
CA ALA A 354 36.52 -8.98 22.30
C ALA A 354 36.89 -10.37 22.88
N GLU A 355 36.98 -10.48 24.22
CA GLU A 355 37.36 -11.75 24.87
C GLU A 355 36.48 -12.92 24.39
N ASP A 356 35.17 -12.75 24.50
CA ASP A 356 34.17 -13.76 24.14
C ASP A 356 33.13 -13.22 23.18
N ASN A 357 32.38 -12.20 23.60
CA ASN A 357 31.21 -11.69 22.89
C ASN A 357 31.48 -10.25 22.44
N ALA A 358 31.18 -9.94 21.17
CA ALA A 358 31.17 -8.55 20.72
C ALA A 358 30.04 -7.77 21.38
N ILE A 359 28.89 -8.42 21.56
CA ILE A 359 27.69 -7.89 22.23
C ILE A 359 27.24 -8.88 23.29
N ARG A 360 27.01 -8.40 24.52
CA ARG A 360 26.48 -9.22 25.61
C ARG A 360 25.32 -8.50 26.28
N ILE A 361 24.19 -9.18 26.38
CA ILE A 361 22.98 -8.71 27.07
C ILE A 361 22.62 -9.73 28.15
N ASP A 362 22.80 -9.36 29.42
CA ASP A 362 22.59 -10.25 30.56
C ASP A 362 21.24 -10.02 31.28
N GLY A 363 20.61 -8.84 31.12
CA GLY A 363 19.27 -8.59 31.66
C GLY A 363 18.14 -9.14 30.79
N HIS A 364 16.93 -8.62 30.94
CA HIS A 364 15.76 -8.97 30.12
C HIS A 364 15.05 -7.72 29.60
N SER A 365 14.05 -7.91 28.73
CA SER A 365 13.26 -6.84 28.11
C SER A 365 14.05 -5.82 27.30
N ASN A 366 15.30 -6.15 26.96
CA ASN A 366 16.14 -5.26 26.17
C ASN A 366 15.87 -5.42 24.68
N ARG A 367 15.98 -4.31 23.95
CA ARG A 367 15.95 -4.27 22.49
C ARG A 367 17.17 -3.52 21.98
N MET A 368 17.87 -4.12 21.03
CA MET A 368 18.94 -3.47 20.30
C MET A 368 18.66 -3.53 18.79
N ASP A 369 18.75 -2.42 18.09
CA ASP A 369 18.58 -2.35 16.63
C ASP A 369 19.90 -1.89 16.02
N ILE A 370 20.52 -2.72 15.16
CA ILE A 370 21.83 -2.46 14.56
C ILE A 370 21.71 -2.46 13.05
N GLY A 371 22.18 -1.39 12.39
CA GLY A 371 22.18 -1.32 10.92
C GLY A 371 23.20 -2.29 10.29
N ALA A 372 24.48 -2.02 10.55
CA ALA A 372 25.59 -2.87 10.11
C ALA A 372 26.41 -3.32 11.32
N LEU A 373 26.62 -4.63 11.44
CA LEU A 373 27.44 -5.24 12.50
C LEU A 373 28.67 -5.92 11.89
N ARG A 374 29.86 -5.51 12.33
CA ARG A 374 31.13 -6.15 12.03
C ARG A 374 31.83 -6.56 13.32
N CYS A 375 32.17 -7.84 13.44
CA CYS A 375 32.89 -8.38 14.59
C CYS A 375 34.21 -8.99 14.11
N VAL A 376 35.33 -8.39 14.52
CA VAL A 376 36.69 -8.87 14.20
C VAL A 376 37.28 -9.52 15.45
N ASN A 377 37.83 -10.73 15.31
CA ASN A 377 38.53 -11.44 16.39
C ASN A 377 37.74 -11.55 17.72
N PHE A 378 36.46 -11.92 17.69
CA PHE A 378 35.74 -12.34 18.90
C PHE A 378 36.01 -13.82 19.23
N ASN A 379 35.57 -14.29 20.41
CA ASN A 379 35.79 -15.67 20.88
C ASN A 379 37.28 -16.03 20.95
N LEU A 380 38.08 -15.13 21.51
CA LEU A 380 39.53 -15.28 21.63
C LEU A 380 39.94 -16.39 22.59
N ARG A 381 39.07 -16.75 23.54
CA ARG A 381 39.27 -17.93 24.41
C ARG A 381 39.00 -19.27 23.70
N ASN A 382 38.51 -19.24 22.46
CA ASN A 382 38.16 -20.41 21.67
C ASN A 382 37.23 -21.40 22.42
N ASN A 383 36.22 -20.86 23.13
CA ASN A 383 35.29 -21.63 23.95
C ASN A 383 33.90 -21.82 23.28
N GLY A 384 33.77 -21.38 22.02
CA GLY A 384 32.52 -21.43 21.25
C GLY A 384 31.56 -20.28 21.55
N ALA A 385 32.04 -19.19 22.17
CA ALA A 385 31.23 -18.02 22.46
C ALA A 385 30.58 -17.43 21.20
N ALA A 386 29.35 -16.98 21.34
CA ALA A 386 28.64 -16.31 20.26
C ALA A 386 29.11 -14.86 20.08
N ALA A 387 29.01 -14.32 18.87
CA ALA A 387 29.25 -12.89 18.64
C ALA A 387 28.24 -12.03 19.43
N ILE A 388 26.98 -12.44 19.47
CA ILE A 388 25.89 -11.86 20.24
C ILE A 388 25.45 -12.86 21.30
N HIS A 389 25.65 -12.53 22.56
CA HIS A 389 25.16 -13.31 23.69
C HIS A 389 23.93 -12.65 24.31
N LEU A 390 22.80 -13.36 24.34
CA LEU A 390 21.61 -12.96 25.09
C LEU A 390 21.34 -13.97 26.20
N ALA A 391 21.30 -13.49 27.45
CA ALA A 391 20.88 -14.28 28.58
C ALA A 391 19.40 -14.64 28.50
N ASN A 392 19.05 -15.74 29.17
CA ASN A 392 17.66 -16.17 29.32
C ASN A 392 16.89 -15.22 30.24
N ALA A 393 15.78 -14.71 29.74
CA ALA A 393 14.82 -13.98 30.55
C ALA A 393 13.96 -14.97 31.34
N ALA A 394 14.23 -15.15 32.63
CA ALA A 394 13.36 -15.93 33.53
C ALA A 394 12.03 -15.20 33.84
N SER A 395 12.00 -13.88 33.66
CA SER A 395 10.85 -13.00 33.77
C SER A 395 10.99 -11.82 32.79
N GLY A 396 9.90 -11.10 32.53
CA GLY A 396 9.87 -10.04 31.53
C GLY A 396 9.87 -10.55 30.07
N THR A 397 10.02 -9.65 29.11
CA THR A 397 10.07 -10.04 27.69
C THR A 397 11.48 -10.50 27.33
N PRO A 398 11.68 -11.58 26.56
CA PRO A 398 13.01 -11.97 26.13
C PRO A 398 13.74 -10.88 25.35
N ASN A 399 15.08 -10.87 25.44
CA ASN A 399 15.90 -9.89 24.74
C ASN A 399 15.76 -10.04 23.22
N ARG A 400 15.83 -8.91 22.51
CA ARG A 400 15.79 -8.87 21.06
C ARG A 400 16.96 -8.04 20.51
N VAL A 401 17.66 -8.58 19.53
CA VAL A 401 18.59 -7.83 18.69
C VAL A 401 18.10 -7.91 17.25
N ASN A 402 17.98 -6.78 16.57
CA ASN A 402 17.58 -6.72 15.17
C ASN A 402 18.77 -6.22 14.36
N LEU A 403 19.12 -6.93 13.29
CA LEU A 403 20.21 -6.57 12.38
C LEU A 403 19.59 -6.21 11.02
N ALA A 404 19.87 -5.02 10.49
CA ALA A 404 19.37 -4.61 9.19
C ALA A 404 20.11 -5.32 8.03
N SER A 405 21.31 -5.83 8.28
CA SER A 405 22.12 -6.61 7.35
C SER A 405 22.74 -7.83 8.05
N PRO A 406 23.11 -8.90 7.32
CA PRO A 406 23.87 -9.99 7.90
C PRO A 406 25.17 -9.49 8.55
N PRO A 407 25.52 -9.94 9.76
CA PRO A 407 26.74 -9.51 10.42
C PRO A 407 27.97 -10.07 9.69
N LEU A 408 29.02 -9.26 9.59
CA LEU A 408 30.33 -9.71 9.12
C LEU A 408 31.14 -10.22 10.31
N LEU A 409 31.42 -11.53 10.33
CA LEU A 409 32.24 -12.17 11.36
C LEU A 409 33.62 -12.50 10.76
N GLU A 410 34.67 -11.90 11.29
CA GLU A 410 36.06 -12.07 10.84
C GLU A 410 36.93 -12.50 12.02
N THR A 411 36.95 -13.79 12.34
CA THR A 411 37.75 -14.36 13.44
C THR A 411 38.38 -15.69 13.04
N ALA A 412 39.55 -16.02 13.57
CA ALA A 412 40.15 -17.34 13.39
C ALA A 412 39.39 -18.44 14.19
N ASN A 413 38.82 -18.06 15.34
CA ASN A 413 38.10 -18.95 16.25
C ASN A 413 36.58 -18.74 16.10
N MET A 414 36.00 -19.32 15.06
CA MET A 414 34.58 -19.11 14.73
C MET A 414 33.63 -19.61 15.83
N GLY A 415 32.79 -18.69 16.32
CA GLY A 415 31.60 -18.98 17.12
C GLY A 415 30.31 -18.64 16.36
N PRO A 416 29.14 -19.05 16.87
CA PRO A 416 27.88 -18.71 16.22
C PRO A 416 27.58 -17.21 16.31
N VAL A 417 26.72 -16.70 15.42
CA VAL A 417 26.23 -15.30 15.52
C VAL A 417 25.51 -15.07 16.85
N PHE A 418 24.74 -16.07 17.30
CA PHE A 418 23.86 -16.00 18.47
C PHE A 418 23.99 -17.27 19.31
N ASN A 419 23.97 -17.16 20.65
CA ASN A 419 24.18 -18.28 21.56
C ASN A 419 22.99 -19.26 21.56
N ALA A 420 23.32 -20.56 21.57
CA ALA A 420 22.33 -21.62 21.77
C ALA A 420 21.70 -21.53 23.17
N SER A 421 20.48 -22.05 23.32
CA SER A 421 19.73 -22.12 24.59
C SER A 421 19.25 -20.79 25.17
N SER A 422 19.32 -19.70 24.40
CA SER A 422 18.69 -18.44 24.76
C SER A 422 17.21 -18.40 24.32
N ASN A 423 16.34 -17.86 25.16
CA ASN A 423 14.95 -17.53 24.81
C ASN A 423 14.81 -16.16 24.14
N GLY A 424 15.91 -15.42 23.97
CA GLY A 424 15.98 -14.20 23.18
C GLY A 424 15.97 -14.46 21.67
N SER A 425 15.98 -13.39 20.88
CA SER A 425 15.95 -13.48 19.41
C SER A 425 16.94 -12.51 18.75
N VAL A 426 17.57 -12.98 17.67
CA VAL A 426 18.34 -12.15 16.74
C VAL A 426 17.67 -12.17 15.38
N GLY A 427 17.03 -11.07 14.98
CA GLY A 427 16.40 -10.92 13.66
C GLY A 427 17.40 -10.46 12.61
N LEU A 428 17.46 -11.12 11.46
CA LEU A 428 18.29 -10.72 10.32
C LEU A 428 17.44 -10.03 9.25
N GLN A 429 18.00 -9.01 8.59
CA GLN A 429 17.29 -8.18 7.61
C GLN A 429 15.99 -7.58 8.17
N ALA A 430 15.95 -7.39 9.49
CA ALA A 430 14.81 -6.76 10.14
C ALA A 430 14.83 -5.28 9.75
N PRO A 431 13.78 -4.75 9.09
CA PRO A 431 13.69 -3.33 8.87
C PRO A 431 13.68 -2.67 10.25
N ALA A 432 14.58 -1.71 10.48
CA ALA A 432 14.54 -0.83 11.63
C ALA A 432 13.21 -0.03 11.58
N GLY A 433 12.13 -0.64 12.05
CA GLY A 433 10.76 -0.18 11.77
C GLY A 433 9.64 -1.21 11.97
N GLU A 434 9.89 -2.42 12.49
CA GLU A 434 8.80 -3.29 12.94
C GLU A 434 7.94 -2.54 13.97
N ALA A 435 6.68 -2.31 13.62
CA ALA A 435 5.73 -1.56 14.44
C ALA A 435 5.62 -2.20 15.84
N ALA A 436 5.63 -1.38 16.90
CA ALA A 436 5.51 -1.83 18.29
C ALA A 436 4.13 -2.43 18.65
N ARG A 437 3.28 -2.76 17.66
CA ARG A 437 1.97 -3.39 17.85
C ARG A 437 2.10 -4.86 17.43
N PRO A 438 1.75 -5.83 18.29
CA PRO A 438 1.77 -7.23 17.90
C PRO A 438 0.73 -7.46 16.82
N GLY A 439 1.19 -7.57 15.58
CA GLY A 439 0.47 -8.07 14.41
C GLY A 439 0.95 -9.48 14.12
N LEU A 440 0.27 -10.44 14.74
CA LEU A 440 0.23 -11.88 14.45
C LEU A 440 1.53 -12.62 14.13
N SER A 441 2.39 -12.75 15.15
CA SER A 441 2.88 -14.07 15.54
C SER A 441 1.82 -14.74 16.43
N VAL A 442 1.39 -15.97 16.14
CA VAL A 442 0.58 -16.78 17.07
C VAL A 442 1.14 -18.18 17.21
N GLY A 443 1.53 -18.49 18.45
CA GLY A 443 1.59 -19.84 18.99
C GLY A 443 2.94 -20.26 19.58
N GLN A 444 2.90 -20.76 20.83
CA GLN A 444 3.97 -21.51 21.51
C GLN A 444 3.97 -23.00 21.12
N ASN A 445 4.95 -23.78 21.63
CA ASN A 445 5.26 -25.19 21.30
C ASN A 445 4.08 -26.18 21.19
N ASP A 446 2.86 -25.84 21.65
CA ASP A 446 1.67 -26.70 21.56
C ASP A 446 0.48 -26.12 20.76
N THR A 447 0.57 -24.90 20.19
CA THR A 447 -0.50 -24.30 19.35
C THR A 447 0.05 -23.33 18.28
N GLY A 448 1.27 -23.56 17.79
CA GLY A 448 1.92 -22.72 16.79
C GLY A 448 2.37 -23.46 15.53
N LEU A 449 2.58 -22.70 14.46
CA LEU A 449 3.29 -23.16 13.25
C LEU A 449 4.77 -23.34 13.60
N PHE A 450 5.24 -24.60 13.71
CA PHE A 450 6.66 -24.91 13.90
C PHE A 450 7.29 -25.45 12.61
N ARG A 451 8.57 -25.18 12.42
CA ARG A 451 9.41 -25.87 11.44
C ARG A 451 10.25 -26.93 12.17
N PRO A 452 9.95 -28.24 12.09
CA PRO A 452 10.85 -29.27 12.57
C PRO A 452 11.97 -29.51 11.54
N ALA A 453 13.04 -30.15 12.00
CA ALA A 453 14.21 -30.51 11.21
C ALA A 453 13.80 -31.27 9.94
N ALA A 454 14.23 -30.74 8.80
CA ALA A 454 14.01 -31.22 7.44
C ALA A 454 12.54 -31.33 6.96
N GLY A 455 12.16 -30.33 6.18
CA GLY A 455 11.30 -30.53 5.01
C GLY A 455 9.79 -30.41 5.18
N SER A 456 9.25 -30.23 6.40
CA SER A 456 7.80 -30.07 6.60
C SER A 456 7.37 -28.98 7.58
N LEU A 457 6.24 -28.31 7.32
CA LEU A 457 5.54 -27.38 8.23
C LEU A 457 4.34 -28.09 8.87
N ALA A 458 4.16 -28.04 10.19
CA ALA A 458 3.02 -28.68 10.87
C ALA A 458 2.34 -27.84 11.97
N ALA A 459 1.06 -28.12 12.27
CA ALA A 459 0.29 -27.53 13.37
C ALA A 459 -0.60 -28.60 14.05
N ALA A 460 -0.81 -28.51 15.37
CA ALA A 460 -1.57 -29.47 16.17
C ALA A 460 -2.43 -28.78 17.26
N VAL A 461 -3.49 -29.43 17.72
CA VAL A 461 -4.27 -29.06 18.93
C VAL A 461 -4.53 -30.32 19.75
N SER A 462 -4.23 -30.26 21.06
CA SER A 462 -4.45 -31.37 22.01
C SER A 462 -3.79 -32.71 21.63
N GLY A 463 -2.60 -32.65 21.02
CA GLY A 463 -1.85 -33.85 20.60
C GLY A 463 -2.30 -34.46 19.27
N ALA A 464 -3.28 -33.87 18.58
CA ALA A 464 -3.69 -34.28 17.24
C ALA A 464 -3.14 -33.31 16.17
N GLU A 465 -2.46 -33.87 15.16
CA GLU A 465 -1.90 -33.15 14.02
C GLU A 465 -3.01 -32.65 13.08
N LEU A 466 -3.07 -31.34 12.82
CA LEU A 466 -4.10 -30.67 12.03
C LEU A 466 -3.65 -30.27 10.61
N LEU A 467 -2.34 -30.10 10.37
CA LEU A 467 -1.82 -29.68 9.07
C LEU A 467 -0.37 -30.14 8.91
N ARG A 468 0.03 -30.67 7.74
CA ARG A 468 1.44 -30.93 7.36
C ARG A 468 1.71 -30.59 5.90
N LEU A 469 2.76 -29.81 5.63
CA LEU A 469 3.21 -29.46 4.27
C LEU A 469 4.68 -29.81 4.11
N ALA A 470 4.99 -30.83 3.30
CA ALA A 470 6.35 -31.21 2.96
C ALA A 470 6.57 -31.17 1.44
N GLY A 471 7.82 -30.92 1.01
CA GLY A 471 8.19 -30.67 -0.40
C GLY A 471 7.45 -31.55 -1.42
N GLY A 472 6.73 -30.90 -2.33
CA GLY A 472 6.10 -31.52 -3.51
C GLY A 472 4.57 -31.43 -3.56
N THR A 473 3.85 -31.53 -2.43
CA THR A 473 2.37 -31.46 -2.43
C THR A 473 1.81 -31.17 -1.03
N ALA A 474 0.69 -30.44 -0.96
CA ALA A 474 -0.05 -30.16 0.27
C ALA A 474 -1.10 -31.24 0.57
N SER A 475 -1.12 -31.82 1.78
CA SER A 475 -2.13 -32.79 2.24
C SER A 475 -2.71 -32.40 3.61
N LEU A 476 -4.00 -32.66 3.83
CA LEU A 476 -4.75 -32.38 5.07
C LEU A 476 -5.24 -33.72 5.67
N GLY A 477 -4.55 -34.27 6.69
CA GLY A 477 -4.98 -35.46 7.46
C GLY A 477 -3.86 -36.34 8.06
N ALA A 478 -4.14 -37.00 9.20
CA ALA A 478 -3.21 -37.70 10.12
C ALA A 478 -2.85 -39.18 9.76
N ALA A 479 -1.92 -39.80 10.51
CA ALA A 479 -1.26 -41.08 10.19
C ALA A 479 -2.11 -42.37 10.31
N SER A 480 -1.70 -43.35 9.49
CA SER A 480 -2.06 -44.77 9.36
C SER A 480 -3.53 -45.15 9.61
N GLY A 481 -4.34 -45.00 8.58
CA GLY A 481 -5.66 -45.64 8.51
C GLY A 481 -6.72 -44.82 7.78
N ALA A 482 -6.50 -43.54 7.55
CA ALA A 482 -7.42 -42.69 6.79
C ALA A 482 -6.75 -41.40 6.30
N HIS A 483 -7.33 -40.80 5.24
CA HIS A 483 -7.18 -39.41 4.76
C HIS A 483 -6.22 -39.11 3.58
N GLY A 484 -6.79 -39.10 2.38
CA GLY A 484 -6.81 -37.87 1.56
C GLY A 484 -8.18 -37.22 1.76
N LEU A 485 -8.32 -35.88 1.63
CA LEU A 485 -9.57 -35.12 1.88
C LEU A 485 -10.82 -35.97 1.56
N GLU A 486 -11.51 -36.38 2.61
CA GLU A 486 -12.78 -37.08 2.51
C GLU A 486 -13.82 -36.25 3.24
N VAL A 487 -14.79 -35.71 2.49
CA VAL A 487 -16.12 -35.45 3.02
C VAL A 487 -16.85 -36.78 2.96
N THR A 488 -16.81 -37.46 4.11
CA THR A 488 -17.43 -38.72 4.53
C THR A 488 -17.77 -39.77 3.47
N THR A 489 -17.11 -40.92 3.54
CA THR A 489 -17.75 -42.22 3.37
C THR A 489 -17.33 -43.20 4.49
N PRO A 490 -18.23 -44.09 4.94
CA PRO A 490 -17.93 -45.06 5.98
C PRO A 490 -17.02 -46.16 5.43
N GLY A 491 -15.84 -46.31 6.03
CA GLY A 491 -14.90 -47.45 5.93
C GLY A 491 -15.11 -48.51 4.85
N SER A 492 -14.60 -48.29 3.63
CA SER A 492 -13.65 -49.17 2.90
C SER A 492 -13.57 -48.80 1.40
N THR A 493 -12.34 -48.80 0.88
CA THR A 493 -11.90 -48.74 -0.54
C THR A 493 -12.63 -47.85 -1.60
N VAL A 494 -12.02 -46.66 -1.81
CA VAL A 494 -11.48 -46.08 -3.07
C VAL A 494 -12.40 -45.53 -4.20
N ASN A 495 -13.17 -44.46 -3.95
CA ASN A 495 -13.43 -43.41 -4.96
C ASN A 495 -12.99 -42.04 -4.40
N ARG A 496 -12.31 -41.21 -5.21
CA ARG A 496 -11.72 -39.92 -4.79
C ARG A 496 -11.75 -38.86 -5.89
N PRO A 497 -11.88 -37.57 -5.55
CA PRO A 497 -11.56 -36.48 -6.46
C PRO A 497 -10.04 -36.38 -6.66
N GLU A 498 -9.59 -36.29 -7.91
CA GLU A 498 -8.17 -36.21 -8.30
C GLU A 498 -7.93 -34.94 -9.11
N ILE A 499 -6.97 -34.11 -8.68
CA ILE A 499 -6.49 -32.93 -9.42
C ILE A 499 -5.28 -33.37 -10.26
N LEU A 500 -5.37 -33.17 -11.57
CA LEU A 500 -4.33 -33.53 -12.53
C LEU A 500 -3.52 -32.29 -12.89
N GLY A 501 -2.19 -32.36 -12.80
CA GLY A 501 -1.27 -31.36 -13.35
C GLY A 501 -0.60 -31.90 -14.62
N GLY A 502 -0.43 -31.06 -15.64
CA GLY A 502 0.30 -31.42 -16.85
C GLY A 502 1.81 -31.10 -16.74
N VAL A 503 2.67 -31.98 -17.24
CA VAL A 503 4.10 -31.69 -17.47
C VAL A 503 4.35 -31.26 -18.91
N THR A 504 5.37 -30.44 -19.13
CA THR A 504 5.77 -29.91 -20.44
C THR A 504 5.98 -31.05 -21.44
N GLY A 505 5.23 -31.05 -22.56
CA GLY A 505 5.34 -32.05 -23.64
C GLY A 505 4.11 -32.95 -23.82
N ALA A 506 3.22 -33.03 -22.83
CA ALA A 506 1.82 -33.43 -23.01
C ALA A 506 0.95 -32.16 -23.12
N PRO A 507 -0.27 -32.18 -23.73
CA PRO A 507 -1.11 -30.99 -23.79
C PRO A 507 -1.40 -30.50 -22.37
N GLY A 508 -0.70 -29.43 -21.95
CA GLY A 508 -0.60 -28.96 -20.58
C GLY A 508 -1.95 -28.55 -20.01
N ARG A 509 -2.62 -29.49 -19.33
CA ARG A 509 -3.95 -29.29 -18.75
C ARG A 509 -3.88 -29.58 -17.27
N THR A 510 -4.13 -28.55 -16.48
CA THR A 510 -4.52 -28.72 -15.09
C THR A 510 -6.02 -28.95 -15.06
N GLY A 511 -6.47 -30.02 -14.42
CA GLY A 511 -7.88 -30.39 -14.39
C GLY A 511 -8.22 -31.17 -13.13
N TRP A 512 -9.46 -31.63 -13.03
CA TRP A 512 -9.89 -32.51 -11.96
C TRP A 512 -10.85 -33.57 -12.48
N ARG A 513 -10.85 -34.75 -11.86
CA ARG A 513 -11.72 -35.87 -12.21
C ARG A 513 -12.15 -36.63 -10.97
N ALA A 514 -13.21 -37.42 -11.08
CA ALA A 514 -13.46 -38.50 -10.14
C ALA A 514 -12.60 -39.71 -10.53
N SER A 515 -12.00 -40.41 -9.57
CA SER A 515 -11.00 -41.46 -9.78
C SER A 515 -11.13 -42.52 -8.69
N GLY A 516 -11.13 -43.81 -9.03
CA GLY A 516 -11.42 -44.86 -8.06
C GLY A 516 -11.52 -46.23 -8.69
N SER A 517 -11.77 -47.25 -7.86
CA SER A 517 -11.87 -48.64 -8.30
C SER A 517 -13.24 -49.01 -8.86
N ASP A 518 -14.26 -48.19 -8.66
CA ASP A 518 -15.57 -48.43 -9.23
C ASP A 518 -15.60 -48.13 -10.74
N ALA A 519 -16.35 -48.94 -11.48
CA ALA A 519 -16.43 -48.83 -12.94
C ALA A 519 -17.06 -47.50 -13.41
N ASN A 520 -17.91 -46.87 -12.60
CA ASN A 520 -18.56 -45.60 -12.91
C ASN A 520 -18.53 -44.68 -11.69
N ILE A 521 -17.92 -43.49 -11.84
CA ILE A 521 -17.83 -42.50 -10.76
C ILE A 521 -18.24 -41.14 -11.33
N SER A 522 -19.32 -40.58 -10.80
CA SER A 522 -19.82 -39.26 -11.21
C SER A 522 -18.93 -38.14 -10.67
N ALA A 523 -18.57 -37.18 -11.53
CA ALA A 523 -17.94 -35.92 -11.12
C ALA A 523 -19.04 -34.86 -10.90
N VAL A 524 -19.18 -34.37 -9.68
CA VAL A 524 -20.25 -33.42 -9.31
C VAL A 524 -19.67 -32.02 -9.10
N MET A 525 -20.16 -31.03 -9.86
CA MET A 525 -20.00 -29.60 -9.57
C MET A 525 -21.30 -29.08 -8.98
N GLN A 526 -21.33 -28.85 -7.66
CA GLN A 526 -22.56 -28.42 -6.98
C GLN A 526 -22.39 -27.06 -6.31
N PRO A 527 -23.07 -26.00 -6.78
CA PRO A 527 -23.17 -24.77 -6.02
C PRO A 527 -24.04 -24.99 -4.77
N LYS A 528 -23.76 -24.23 -3.70
CA LYS A 528 -24.61 -24.25 -2.50
C LYS A 528 -25.94 -23.54 -2.79
N GLY A 529 -27.07 -24.19 -2.48
CA GLY A 529 -28.41 -23.63 -2.71
C GLY A 529 -28.68 -23.41 -4.21
N THR A 530 -29.20 -22.23 -4.56
CA THR A 530 -29.49 -21.83 -5.95
C THR A 530 -28.34 -21.06 -6.61
N GLY A 531 -27.09 -21.33 -6.23
CA GLY A 531 -25.92 -20.69 -6.83
C GLY A 531 -25.71 -21.07 -8.31
N ALA A 532 -24.89 -20.28 -9.02
CA ALA A 532 -24.59 -20.47 -10.44
C ALA A 532 -23.31 -21.29 -10.66
N LEU A 533 -23.20 -21.99 -11.80
CA LEU A 533 -21.97 -22.58 -12.30
C LEU A 533 -21.28 -21.61 -13.26
N ILE A 534 -20.08 -21.14 -12.90
CA ILE A 534 -19.42 -20.02 -13.59
C ILE A 534 -17.95 -20.33 -13.88
N ALA A 535 -17.47 -19.89 -15.04
CA ALA A 535 -16.06 -20.05 -15.42
C ALA A 535 -15.12 -18.96 -14.83
N GLN A 536 -15.66 -17.82 -14.38
CA GLN A 536 -14.90 -16.70 -13.80
C GLN A 536 -15.65 -16.05 -12.65
N PHE A 537 -14.92 -15.63 -11.61
CA PHE A 537 -15.50 -14.91 -10.47
C PHE A 537 -16.14 -13.59 -10.94
N PRO A 538 -17.38 -13.29 -10.51
CA PRO A 538 -18.01 -12.01 -10.80
C PRO A 538 -17.36 -10.93 -9.93
N ASP A 539 -16.91 -9.86 -10.56
CA ASP A 539 -16.24 -8.72 -9.93
C ASP A 539 -16.87 -7.38 -10.35
N ASN A 540 -17.97 -7.42 -11.12
CA ASN A 540 -18.63 -6.29 -11.77
C ASN A 540 -17.73 -5.50 -12.74
N SER A 541 -16.58 -6.04 -13.11
CA SER A 541 -15.72 -5.50 -14.16
C SER A 541 -16.13 -6.07 -15.53
N ALA A 542 -15.58 -5.50 -16.60
CA ALA A 542 -15.74 -6.06 -17.93
C ALA A 542 -15.25 -7.51 -18.00
N THR A 543 -14.18 -7.87 -17.29
CA THR A 543 -13.54 -9.19 -17.38
C THR A 543 -14.29 -10.25 -16.57
N GLY A 544 -14.54 -10.01 -15.27
CA GLY A 544 -15.21 -10.99 -14.40
C GLY A 544 -16.74 -11.00 -14.55
N GLY A 545 -17.31 -9.87 -14.96
CA GLY A 545 -18.74 -9.71 -15.22
C GLY A 545 -19.57 -9.45 -13.96
N ASN A 546 -20.83 -9.13 -14.16
CA ASN A 546 -21.83 -9.05 -13.11
C ASN A 546 -22.10 -10.44 -12.50
N ALA A 547 -22.72 -10.46 -11.32
CA ALA A 547 -23.24 -11.69 -10.75
C ALA A 547 -24.21 -12.40 -11.70
N ARG A 548 -24.11 -13.74 -11.75
CA ARG A 548 -25.01 -14.58 -12.54
C ARG A 548 -26.29 -14.82 -11.77
N GLY A 549 -27.38 -15.09 -12.50
CA GLY A 549 -28.67 -15.38 -11.88
C GLY A 549 -28.68 -16.69 -11.11
N SER A 550 -29.75 -16.92 -10.34
CA SER A 550 -29.90 -18.15 -9.57
C SER A 550 -29.95 -19.38 -10.49
N SER A 551 -29.20 -20.43 -10.16
CA SER A 551 -29.05 -21.66 -10.95
C SER A 551 -28.61 -21.43 -12.40
N ALA A 552 -28.01 -20.29 -12.72
CA ALA A 552 -27.52 -19.98 -14.05
C ALA A 552 -26.21 -20.75 -14.36
N THR A 553 -25.93 -20.92 -15.65
CA THR A 553 -24.67 -21.49 -16.15
C THR A 553 -24.00 -20.49 -17.09
N ASP A 554 -22.75 -20.13 -16.81
CA ASP A 554 -22.01 -19.16 -17.63
C ASP A 554 -20.54 -19.59 -17.82
N TRP A 555 -20.24 -20.13 -18.99
CA TRP A 555 -18.93 -20.71 -19.31
C TRP A 555 -18.03 -19.83 -20.19
N GLN A 556 -18.48 -18.64 -20.58
CA GLN A 556 -17.61 -17.72 -21.34
C GLN A 556 -16.57 -17.07 -20.41
N THR A 557 -15.37 -16.80 -20.94
CA THR A 557 -14.24 -16.23 -20.19
C THR A 557 -13.74 -14.90 -20.72
N VAL A 558 -14.34 -14.38 -21.80
CA VAL A 558 -13.94 -13.12 -22.42
C VAL A 558 -15.17 -12.25 -22.62
N ARG A 559 -15.08 -11.01 -22.15
CA ARG A 559 -16.15 -10.02 -22.10
C ARG A 559 -15.56 -8.63 -22.24
N THR A 560 -16.30 -7.70 -22.83
CA THR A 560 -15.95 -6.27 -22.94
C THR A 560 -16.84 -5.39 -22.06
N ALA A 561 -17.93 -5.93 -21.52
CA ALA A 561 -18.84 -5.24 -20.61
C ALA A 561 -19.35 -6.20 -19.53
N ALA A 562 -19.56 -5.67 -18.32
CA ALA A 562 -19.93 -6.49 -17.17
C ALA A 562 -21.32 -7.16 -17.30
N THR A 563 -22.20 -6.60 -18.12
CA THR A 563 -23.56 -7.11 -18.37
C THR A 563 -23.59 -8.36 -19.26
N GLN A 564 -22.48 -8.72 -19.90
CA GLN A 564 -22.37 -9.86 -20.82
C GLN A 564 -22.26 -11.17 -20.04
N VAL A 565 -23.31 -11.52 -19.30
CA VAL A 565 -23.38 -12.71 -18.45
C VAL A 565 -24.76 -13.36 -18.53
N ALA A 566 -24.87 -14.57 -17.99
CA ALA A 566 -26.16 -15.21 -17.72
C ALA A 566 -26.77 -14.60 -16.43
N SER A 567 -27.35 -13.39 -16.53
CA SER A 567 -27.75 -12.60 -15.35
C SER A 567 -29.09 -12.98 -14.73
N ALA A 568 -29.96 -13.69 -15.45
CA ALA A 568 -31.28 -14.09 -14.96
C ALA A 568 -31.31 -15.55 -14.45
N ALA A 569 -32.36 -15.88 -13.70
CA ALA A 569 -32.56 -17.24 -13.18
C ALA A 569 -32.56 -18.27 -14.30
N THR A 570 -31.85 -19.39 -14.08
CA THR A 570 -31.70 -20.53 -15.00
C THR A 570 -31.21 -20.17 -16.41
N ALA A 571 -30.70 -18.95 -16.62
CA ALA A 571 -30.13 -18.54 -17.89
C ALA A 571 -28.83 -19.30 -18.17
N THR A 572 -28.57 -19.57 -19.45
CA THR A 572 -27.41 -20.35 -19.88
C THR A 572 -26.61 -19.64 -20.94
N ILE A 573 -25.30 -19.55 -20.72
CA ILE A 573 -24.31 -19.22 -21.74
C ILE A 573 -23.31 -20.38 -21.80
N GLY A 574 -23.35 -21.13 -22.90
CA GLY A 574 -22.53 -22.34 -23.09
C GLY A 574 -21.04 -22.06 -23.32
N GLY A 575 -20.67 -20.83 -23.68
CA GLY A 575 -19.29 -20.42 -23.92
C GLY A 575 -19.18 -19.20 -24.84
N GLY A 576 -18.03 -19.00 -25.48
CA GLY A 576 -17.80 -17.90 -26.42
C GLY A 576 -17.29 -16.62 -25.75
N GLN A 577 -17.65 -15.46 -26.30
CA GLN A 577 -17.22 -14.15 -25.81
C GLN A 577 -18.34 -13.09 -25.94
N ASN A 578 -18.39 -12.13 -25.03
CA ASN A 578 -19.27 -10.96 -25.11
C ASN A 578 -20.79 -11.27 -25.19
N ASN A 579 -21.24 -12.43 -24.71
CA ASN A 579 -22.64 -12.88 -24.83
C ASN A 579 -23.49 -12.45 -23.63
N THR A 580 -24.76 -12.14 -23.86
CA THR A 580 -25.73 -11.72 -22.83
C THR A 580 -26.95 -12.64 -22.85
N ALA A 581 -27.24 -13.28 -21.71
CA ALA A 581 -28.48 -14.03 -21.48
C ALA A 581 -29.19 -13.47 -20.24
N SER A 582 -30.08 -12.50 -20.44
CA SER A 582 -30.67 -11.70 -19.36
C SER A 582 -32.14 -11.97 -19.08
N GLY A 583 -32.78 -12.86 -19.84
CA GLY A 583 -34.13 -13.36 -19.56
C GLY A 583 -34.11 -14.66 -18.76
N ALA A 584 -35.14 -14.93 -17.95
CA ALA A 584 -35.23 -16.21 -17.24
C ALA A 584 -35.36 -17.37 -18.24
N ASN A 585 -34.60 -18.47 -18.04
CA ASN A 585 -34.44 -19.56 -19.02
C ASN A 585 -33.89 -19.15 -20.40
N ALA A 586 -33.36 -17.92 -20.56
CA ALA A 586 -32.77 -17.51 -21.82
C ALA A 586 -31.49 -18.31 -22.09
N THR A 587 -31.26 -18.67 -23.36
CA THR A 587 -30.12 -19.49 -23.75
C THR A 587 -29.33 -18.80 -24.85
N VAL A 588 -28.02 -18.68 -24.64
CA VAL A 588 -27.04 -18.43 -25.69
C VAL A 588 -26.09 -19.62 -25.77
N GLY A 589 -26.15 -20.39 -26.86
CA GLY A 589 -25.31 -21.58 -27.01
C GLY A 589 -23.81 -21.26 -27.04
N GLY A 590 -23.44 -20.10 -27.58
CA GLY A 590 -22.07 -19.60 -27.62
C GLY A 590 -21.89 -18.47 -28.65
N GLY A 591 -20.69 -18.31 -29.19
CA GLY A 591 -20.39 -17.31 -30.23
C GLY A 591 -19.90 -15.97 -29.67
N VAL A 592 -20.06 -14.89 -30.45
CA VAL A 592 -19.53 -13.56 -30.12
C VAL A 592 -20.64 -12.50 -30.13
N GLY A 593 -20.85 -11.82 -29.01
CA GLY A 593 -21.71 -10.63 -28.97
C GLY A 593 -23.22 -10.90 -29.10
N ASN A 594 -23.69 -12.10 -28.78
CA ASN A 594 -25.09 -12.47 -28.92
C ASN A 594 -25.94 -12.05 -27.71
N THR A 595 -27.21 -11.72 -27.93
CA THR A 595 -28.14 -11.28 -26.87
C THR A 595 -29.45 -12.06 -26.90
N ALA A 596 -29.76 -12.73 -25.79
CA ALA A 596 -31.06 -13.33 -25.50
C ALA A 596 -31.64 -12.69 -24.24
N SER A 597 -32.58 -11.74 -24.38
CA SER A 597 -32.90 -10.80 -23.29
C SER A 597 -34.19 -11.04 -22.51
N VAL A 598 -35.08 -11.91 -23.01
CA VAL A 598 -36.42 -12.14 -22.43
C VAL A 598 -36.66 -13.63 -22.18
N ASN A 599 -37.70 -13.96 -21.40
CA ASN A 599 -38.01 -15.32 -20.97
C ASN A 599 -38.04 -16.32 -22.14
N GLY A 600 -37.26 -17.40 -22.03
CA GLY A 600 -37.17 -18.45 -23.06
C GLY A 600 -36.55 -18.01 -24.40
N ALA A 601 -36.05 -16.78 -24.52
CA ALA A 601 -35.38 -16.32 -25.73
C ALA A 601 -34.13 -17.17 -26.00
N THR A 602 -33.92 -17.56 -27.25
CA THR A 602 -32.84 -18.47 -27.63
C THR A 602 -32.02 -17.89 -28.77
N VAL A 603 -30.71 -17.82 -28.55
CA VAL A 603 -29.73 -17.65 -29.62
C VAL A 603 -28.84 -18.88 -29.66
N GLY A 604 -28.93 -19.67 -30.73
CA GLY A 604 -28.13 -20.91 -30.85
C GLY A 604 -26.62 -20.65 -30.89
N GLY A 605 -26.21 -19.50 -31.46
CA GLY A 605 -24.82 -19.03 -31.50
C GLY A 605 -24.61 -17.97 -32.58
N GLY A 606 -23.38 -17.85 -33.09
CA GLY A 606 -23.04 -16.93 -34.18
C GLY A 606 -22.45 -15.61 -33.70
N ASN A 607 -22.62 -14.54 -34.49
CA ASN A 607 -22.06 -13.22 -34.21
C ASN A 607 -23.16 -12.16 -34.16
N THR A 608 -23.23 -11.37 -33.08
CA THR A 608 -24.11 -10.20 -32.94
C THR A 608 -25.60 -10.43 -33.18
N ASN A 609 -26.10 -11.64 -32.89
CA ASN A 609 -27.52 -11.96 -33.04
C ASN A 609 -28.34 -11.52 -31.80
N THR A 610 -29.59 -11.11 -32.03
CA THR A 610 -30.50 -10.62 -30.97
C THR A 610 -31.85 -11.34 -31.01
N ALA A 611 -32.18 -12.03 -29.92
CA ALA A 611 -33.52 -12.52 -29.61
C ALA A 611 -34.06 -11.78 -28.39
N SER A 612 -35.00 -10.85 -28.59
CA SER A 612 -35.34 -9.85 -27.55
C SER A 612 -36.77 -9.91 -27.02
N SER A 613 -37.48 -11.02 -27.23
CA SER A 613 -38.85 -11.21 -26.74
C SER A 613 -39.10 -12.66 -26.34
N SER A 614 -40.28 -12.92 -25.77
CA SER A 614 -40.64 -14.23 -25.22
C SER A 614 -40.60 -15.32 -26.29
N ASN A 615 -39.83 -16.38 -26.05
CA ASN A 615 -39.62 -17.49 -26.99
C ASN A 615 -39.12 -17.09 -28.39
N ALA A 616 -38.60 -15.86 -28.55
CA ALA A 616 -37.98 -15.44 -29.81
C ALA A 616 -36.72 -16.29 -30.05
N THR A 617 -36.52 -16.72 -31.29
CA THR A 617 -35.42 -17.63 -31.63
C THR A 617 -34.60 -17.10 -32.78
N VAL A 618 -33.29 -17.00 -32.57
CA VAL A 618 -32.31 -16.90 -33.64
C VAL A 618 -31.42 -18.13 -33.58
N ALA A 619 -31.56 -19.05 -34.54
CA ALA A 619 -30.80 -20.30 -34.48
C ALA A 619 -29.29 -20.08 -34.71
N GLY A 620 -28.89 -19.02 -35.42
CA GLY A 620 -27.50 -18.62 -35.61
C GLY A 620 -27.32 -17.53 -36.67
N GLY A 621 -26.10 -17.41 -37.22
CA GLY A 621 -25.77 -16.45 -38.28
C GLY A 621 -25.10 -15.17 -37.78
N THR A 622 -25.26 -14.07 -38.52
CA THR A 622 -24.61 -12.78 -38.22
C THR A 622 -25.60 -11.62 -38.22
N SER A 623 -25.67 -10.87 -37.12
CA SER A 623 -26.48 -9.66 -37.01
C SER A 623 -27.97 -9.85 -37.29
N ASN A 624 -28.53 -11.01 -36.98
CA ASN A 624 -29.95 -11.29 -37.13
C ASN A 624 -30.75 -10.84 -35.90
N THR A 625 -31.98 -10.38 -36.10
CA THR A 625 -32.86 -9.90 -35.05
C THR A 625 -34.23 -10.59 -35.11
N ALA A 626 -34.63 -11.20 -33.99
CA ALA A 626 -35.99 -11.65 -33.73
C ALA A 626 -36.51 -10.90 -32.50
N SER A 627 -37.36 -9.90 -32.70
CA SER A 627 -37.66 -8.91 -31.64
C SER A 627 -39.03 -9.03 -30.99
N GLN A 628 -39.89 -9.95 -31.45
CA GLN A 628 -41.24 -10.14 -30.91
C GLN A 628 -41.56 -11.61 -30.58
N SER A 629 -42.67 -11.83 -29.88
CA SER A 629 -43.03 -13.13 -29.32
C SER A 629 -43.07 -14.22 -30.40
N ALA A 630 -42.34 -15.33 -30.16
CA ALA A 630 -42.18 -16.45 -31.09
C ALA A 630 -41.69 -16.08 -32.51
N ALA A 631 -41.12 -14.88 -32.70
CA ALA A 631 -40.47 -14.52 -33.95
C ALA A 631 -39.23 -15.40 -34.15
N THR A 632 -39.00 -15.85 -35.38
CA THR A 632 -37.94 -16.82 -35.69
C THR A 632 -37.09 -16.35 -36.85
N VAL A 633 -35.77 -16.33 -36.65
CA VAL A 633 -34.79 -16.28 -37.73
C VAL A 633 -33.94 -17.55 -37.66
N ALA A 634 -34.09 -18.41 -38.66
CA ALA A 634 -33.36 -19.68 -38.68
C ALA A 634 -31.86 -19.52 -39.03
N GLY A 635 -31.45 -18.36 -39.57
CA GLY A 635 -30.04 -18.05 -39.81
C GLY A 635 -29.84 -16.92 -40.83
N GLY A 636 -28.65 -16.86 -41.43
CA GLY A 636 -28.31 -15.86 -42.45
C GLY A 636 -27.64 -14.61 -41.89
N SER A 637 -27.76 -13.48 -42.60
CA SER A 637 -27.11 -12.22 -42.23
C SER A 637 -28.07 -11.02 -42.26
N ALA A 638 -28.07 -10.21 -41.21
CA ALA A 638 -28.84 -8.96 -41.16
C ALA A 638 -30.36 -9.12 -41.41
N ASN A 639 -30.94 -10.27 -41.06
CA ASN A 639 -32.38 -10.49 -41.19
C ASN A 639 -33.14 -9.95 -39.96
N ASN A 640 -34.34 -9.40 -40.17
CA ASN A 640 -35.16 -8.80 -39.12
C ASN A 640 -36.60 -9.33 -39.12
N ALA A 641 -36.90 -10.22 -38.19
CA ALA A 641 -38.25 -10.69 -37.89
C ALA A 641 -38.80 -9.90 -36.69
N SER A 642 -39.63 -8.89 -36.96
CA SER A 642 -39.95 -7.84 -35.98
C SER A 642 -41.39 -7.84 -35.47
N GLN A 643 -42.17 -8.88 -35.79
CA GLN A 643 -43.53 -9.05 -35.29
C GLN A 643 -43.81 -10.48 -34.81
N ALA A 644 -44.90 -10.64 -34.04
CA ALA A 644 -45.24 -11.93 -33.45
C ALA A 644 -45.42 -13.02 -34.53
N ASN A 645 -44.81 -14.18 -34.30
CA ASN A 645 -44.78 -15.32 -35.24
C ASN A 645 -44.16 -15.01 -36.63
N ALA A 646 -43.52 -13.85 -36.82
CA ALA A 646 -42.82 -13.55 -38.07
C ALA A 646 -41.64 -14.50 -38.24
N THR A 647 -41.47 -15.04 -39.44
CA THR A 647 -40.45 -16.07 -39.71
C THR A 647 -39.59 -15.72 -40.92
N ILE A 648 -38.27 -15.77 -40.73
CA ILE A 648 -37.31 -15.69 -41.83
C ILE A 648 -36.47 -16.97 -41.80
N ALA A 649 -36.58 -17.78 -42.84
CA ALA A 649 -35.85 -19.05 -42.90
C ALA A 649 -34.34 -18.86 -43.20
N GLY A 650 -33.93 -17.70 -43.72
CA GLY A 650 -32.52 -17.37 -43.94
C GLY A 650 -32.31 -16.23 -44.94
N GLY A 651 -31.15 -16.20 -45.59
CA GLY A 651 -30.79 -15.17 -46.58
C GLY A 651 -30.15 -13.93 -45.95
N ALA A 652 -30.20 -12.79 -46.66
CA ALA A 652 -29.57 -11.55 -46.23
C ALA A 652 -30.49 -10.32 -46.30
N ASN A 653 -30.47 -9.47 -45.27
CA ASN A 653 -31.22 -8.20 -45.24
C ASN A 653 -32.73 -8.35 -45.44
N ASN A 654 -33.33 -9.50 -45.11
CA ASN A 654 -34.77 -9.70 -45.26
C ASN A 654 -35.53 -9.13 -44.04
N ILE A 655 -36.73 -8.63 -44.28
CA ILE A 655 -37.60 -8.02 -43.28
C ILE A 655 -38.96 -8.72 -43.29
N ALA A 656 -39.34 -9.30 -42.16
CA ALA A 656 -40.68 -9.82 -41.89
C ALA A 656 -41.26 -9.01 -40.74
N SER A 657 -42.07 -8.00 -41.07
CA SER A 657 -42.44 -6.92 -40.14
C SER A 657 -43.94 -6.84 -39.82
N ALA A 658 -44.69 -7.91 -40.09
CA ALA A 658 -46.10 -8.04 -39.72
C ALA A 658 -46.38 -9.40 -39.07
N THR A 659 -47.46 -9.49 -38.31
CA THR A 659 -47.83 -10.71 -37.57
C THR A 659 -47.98 -11.90 -38.52
N GLY A 660 -47.25 -12.98 -38.24
CA GLY A 660 -47.24 -14.20 -39.06
C GLY A 660 -46.71 -14.02 -40.50
N SER A 661 -46.07 -12.89 -40.81
CA SER A 661 -45.42 -12.70 -42.11
C SER A 661 -44.20 -13.62 -42.26
N SER A 662 -43.90 -14.03 -43.50
CA SER A 662 -42.80 -14.95 -43.74
C SER A 662 -41.95 -14.60 -44.96
N VAL A 663 -40.64 -14.82 -44.83
CA VAL A 663 -39.69 -14.77 -45.94
C VAL A 663 -38.94 -16.10 -45.98
N GLY A 664 -39.09 -16.84 -47.08
CA GLY A 664 -38.40 -18.13 -47.28
C GLY A 664 -36.89 -18.00 -47.45
N GLY A 665 -36.40 -16.83 -47.88
CA GLY A 665 -34.98 -16.53 -48.04
C GLY A 665 -34.73 -15.37 -49.00
N GLY A 666 -33.55 -15.34 -49.63
CA GLY A 666 -33.19 -14.33 -50.63
C GLY A 666 -32.55 -13.07 -50.04
N VAL A 667 -32.61 -11.95 -50.76
CA VAL A 667 -31.90 -10.70 -50.41
C VAL A 667 -32.80 -9.47 -50.44
N SER A 668 -32.87 -8.73 -49.33
CA SER A 668 -33.59 -7.45 -49.24
C SER A 668 -35.08 -7.53 -49.52
N ASN A 669 -35.74 -8.63 -49.17
CA ASN A 669 -37.19 -8.78 -49.32
C ASN A 669 -37.93 -8.20 -48.10
N THR A 670 -39.11 -7.60 -48.33
CA THR A 670 -39.94 -7.02 -47.27
C THR A 670 -41.36 -7.58 -47.27
N ALA A 671 -41.64 -8.49 -46.33
CA ALA A 671 -42.99 -9.00 -46.05
C ALA A 671 -43.60 -8.16 -44.90
N SER A 672 -44.44 -7.18 -45.25
CA SER A 672 -44.97 -6.17 -44.33
C SER A 672 -46.48 -6.23 -44.10
N GLY A 673 -47.21 -7.12 -44.77
CA GLY A 673 -48.63 -7.40 -44.50
C GLY A 673 -48.83 -8.59 -43.56
N SER A 674 -49.87 -8.58 -42.75
CA SER A 674 -50.20 -9.71 -41.85
C SER A 674 -50.42 -10.99 -42.65
N LEU A 675 -49.82 -12.10 -42.23
CA LEU A 675 -49.85 -13.39 -42.95
C LEU A 675 -49.34 -13.31 -44.42
N SER A 676 -48.66 -12.23 -44.80
CA SER A 676 -48.06 -12.09 -46.13
C SER A 676 -46.80 -12.93 -46.25
N TRP A 677 -46.42 -13.29 -47.47
CA TRP A 677 -45.30 -14.20 -47.67
C TRP A 677 -44.50 -13.84 -48.92
N ILE A 678 -43.19 -14.06 -48.82
CA ILE A 678 -42.26 -13.96 -49.95
C ILE A 678 -41.49 -15.28 -50.00
N PRO A 679 -41.62 -16.08 -51.07
CA PRO A 679 -40.96 -17.38 -51.15
C PRO A 679 -39.42 -17.25 -51.24
N GLY A 680 -38.93 -16.13 -51.78
CA GLY A 680 -37.51 -15.82 -51.96
C GLY A 680 -37.31 -14.71 -53.00
N GLY A 681 -36.12 -14.66 -53.61
CA GLY A 681 -35.78 -13.66 -54.64
C GLY A 681 -35.09 -12.42 -54.07
N SER A 682 -35.17 -11.29 -54.77
CA SER A 682 -34.53 -10.04 -54.32
C SER A 682 -35.44 -8.83 -54.46
N ARG A 683 -35.50 -8.01 -53.40
CA ARG A 683 -36.17 -6.70 -53.36
C ARG A 683 -37.68 -6.72 -53.63
N ALA A 684 -38.35 -7.82 -53.30
CA ALA A 684 -39.82 -7.91 -53.37
C ALA A 684 -40.50 -7.24 -52.16
N ALA A 685 -41.72 -6.73 -52.35
CA ALA A 685 -42.49 -6.08 -51.29
C ALA A 685 -43.97 -6.46 -51.29
N THR A 686 -44.48 -6.95 -50.15
CA THR A 686 -45.92 -7.25 -49.97
C THR A 686 -46.76 -6.00 -49.66
N ARG A 687 -46.11 -4.84 -49.42
CA ARG A 687 -46.75 -3.50 -49.32
C ARG A 687 -47.83 -3.39 -48.24
N GLY A 688 -47.68 -4.11 -47.12
CA GLY A 688 -48.63 -4.02 -46.01
C GLY A 688 -49.96 -4.77 -46.22
N ILE A 689 -50.10 -5.49 -47.34
CA ILE A 689 -51.36 -6.14 -47.70
C ILE A 689 -51.45 -7.54 -47.07
N THR A 690 -52.53 -7.78 -46.33
CA THR A 690 -52.81 -9.05 -45.64
C THR A 690 -52.87 -10.21 -46.62
N GLY A 691 -52.19 -11.32 -46.30
CA GLY A 691 -52.21 -12.57 -47.06
C GLY A 691 -51.54 -12.50 -48.44
N ARG A 692 -50.93 -11.37 -48.82
CA ARG A 692 -50.34 -11.18 -50.15
C ARG A 692 -49.04 -11.96 -50.32
N GLY A 693 -48.92 -12.66 -51.45
CA GLY A 693 -47.67 -13.20 -51.97
C GLY A 693 -46.98 -12.19 -52.88
N ALA A 694 -45.66 -12.02 -52.77
CA ALA A 694 -44.90 -11.19 -53.71
C ALA A 694 -43.52 -11.79 -53.99
N TRP A 695 -43.01 -11.63 -55.21
CA TRP A 695 -41.66 -12.07 -55.58
C TRP A 695 -41.10 -11.24 -56.76
N ALA A 696 -39.79 -11.03 -56.73
CA ALA A 696 -39.04 -10.24 -57.68
C ALA A 696 -37.62 -10.78 -57.83
N ALA A 697 -36.99 -10.49 -58.97
CA ALA A 697 -35.58 -10.82 -59.22
C ALA A 697 -34.63 -9.66 -58.90
N GLY A 698 -35.16 -8.47 -58.59
CA GLY A 698 -34.41 -7.25 -58.32
C GLY A 698 -35.33 -6.02 -58.26
N ARG A 699 -34.75 -4.82 -58.35
CA ARG A 699 -35.47 -3.55 -58.49
C ARG A 699 -34.98 -2.78 -59.70
N ILE A 700 -35.77 -1.85 -60.22
CA ILE A 700 -35.31 -0.86 -61.20
C ILE A 700 -34.74 0.36 -60.45
N ALA A 701 -35.57 1.05 -59.68
CA ALA A 701 -35.25 2.21 -58.86
C ALA A 701 -35.61 2.00 -57.37
N ALA A 702 -36.75 1.39 -57.06
CA ALA A 702 -37.26 1.22 -55.69
C ALA A 702 -37.69 -0.23 -55.43
N ASP A 703 -37.59 -0.69 -54.18
CA ASP A 703 -37.95 -2.08 -53.86
C ASP A 703 -39.44 -2.33 -54.16
N GLY A 704 -39.73 -3.42 -54.87
CA GLY A 704 -41.06 -3.80 -55.33
C GLY A 704 -41.60 -3.01 -56.53
N ASP A 705 -40.80 -2.19 -57.22
CA ASP A 705 -41.26 -1.44 -58.40
C ASP A 705 -41.57 -2.32 -59.63
N ALA A 706 -40.82 -3.40 -59.81
CA ALA A 706 -41.05 -4.44 -60.80
C ALA A 706 -41.16 -5.81 -60.10
N GLN A 707 -42.36 -6.35 -59.97
CA GLN A 707 -42.59 -7.62 -59.27
C GLN A 707 -43.81 -8.38 -59.78
N CYS A 708 -43.94 -9.64 -59.34
CA CYS A 708 -45.18 -10.39 -59.44
C CYS A 708 -45.88 -10.43 -58.08
N GLY A 709 -47.20 -10.38 -58.10
CA GLY A 709 -48.07 -10.35 -56.94
C GLY A 709 -49.11 -11.47 -56.98
N GLU A 710 -49.52 -11.89 -55.79
CA GLU A 710 -50.63 -12.82 -55.60
C GLU A 710 -51.52 -12.39 -54.43
N HIS A 711 -52.81 -12.23 -54.70
CA HIS A 711 -53.81 -11.85 -53.72
C HIS A 711 -54.85 -12.96 -53.57
N HIS A 712 -55.11 -13.36 -52.33
CA HIS A 712 -56.25 -14.18 -51.98
C HIS A 712 -57.30 -13.31 -51.30
N LEU A 713 -58.54 -13.38 -51.78
CA LEU A 713 -59.69 -12.71 -51.17
C LEU A 713 -60.76 -13.76 -50.88
N LEU A 714 -61.53 -13.54 -49.83
CA LEU A 714 -62.57 -14.46 -49.41
C LEU A 714 -63.72 -13.71 -48.78
N ARG A 715 -64.90 -14.33 -48.82
CA ARG A 715 -66.08 -13.89 -48.06
C ARG A 715 -67.10 -15.01 -48.06
N GLN A 716 -67.89 -15.07 -47.00
CA GLN A 716 -69.13 -15.85 -46.99
C GLN A 716 -70.31 -14.91 -47.19
N THR A 717 -71.24 -15.30 -48.05
CA THR A 717 -72.55 -14.65 -48.20
C THR A 717 -73.64 -15.61 -47.75
N THR A 718 -74.68 -15.11 -47.10
CA THR A 718 -75.87 -15.88 -46.68
C THR A 718 -77.16 -15.39 -47.36
N ASP A 719 -77.05 -14.30 -48.11
CA ASP A 719 -78.14 -13.68 -48.83
C ASP A 719 -77.70 -13.19 -50.22
N ALA A 720 -78.60 -12.47 -50.90
CA ALA A 720 -78.39 -11.89 -52.22
C ALA A 720 -77.86 -10.45 -52.17
N THR A 721 -77.20 -10.03 -51.07
CA THR A 721 -76.58 -8.71 -50.98
C THR A 721 -75.18 -8.71 -51.60
N ALA A 722 -74.91 -7.73 -52.46
CA ALA A 722 -73.60 -7.55 -53.06
C ALA A 722 -72.55 -7.27 -51.96
N THR A 723 -71.56 -8.15 -51.85
CA THR A 723 -70.59 -8.13 -50.75
C THR A 723 -69.16 -8.18 -51.28
N ARG A 724 -68.32 -7.25 -50.81
CA ARG A 724 -66.92 -7.13 -51.19
C ARG A 724 -66.10 -8.32 -50.69
N LEU A 725 -65.27 -8.90 -51.54
CA LEU A 725 -64.24 -9.84 -51.14
C LEU A 725 -63.00 -9.09 -50.64
N THR A 726 -62.47 -9.52 -49.50
CA THR A 726 -61.27 -8.99 -48.84
C THR A 726 -60.38 -10.14 -48.37
N ALA A 727 -59.11 -9.89 -48.08
CA ALA A 727 -58.13 -10.92 -47.71
C ALA A 727 -58.44 -11.60 -46.37
N ASP A 728 -59.14 -10.91 -45.47
CA ASP A 728 -59.54 -11.39 -44.14
C ASP A 728 -61.05 -11.58 -44.01
N GLY A 729 -61.81 -11.33 -45.08
CA GLY A 729 -63.26 -11.34 -45.06
C GLY A 729 -63.89 -10.22 -44.23
N ALA A 730 -63.15 -9.21 -43.77
CA ALA A 730 -63.67 -8.03 -43.07
C ALA A 730 -64.15 -6.93 -44.03
N ALA A 731 -64.57 -5.77 -43.50
CA ALA A 731 -64.91 -4.60 -44.32
C ALA A 731 -63.68 -4.13 -45.13
N ALA A 732 -63.94 -3.61 -46.33
CA ALA A 732 -62.88 -3.17 -47.26
C ALA A 732 -62.08 -2.00 -46.69
N GLY A 733 -60.76 -2.15 -46.63
CA GLY A 733 -59.83 -1.12 -46.20
C GLY A 733 -58.48 -1.21 -46.90
N THR A 734 -57.53 -0.37 -46.48
CA THR A 734 -56.26 -0.16 -47.18
C THR A 734 -55.28 -1.33 -47.09
N ALA A 735 -55.50 -2.31 -46.21
CA ALA A 735 -54.60 -3.45 -46.00
C ALA A 735 -55.19 -4.81 -46.43
N ASN A 736 -56.50 -4.93 -46.67
CA ASN A 736 -57.16 -6.22 -46.95
C ASN A 736 -57.84 -6.28 -48.32
N THR A 737 -57.54 -5.32 -49.21
CA THR A 737 -58.04 -5.27 -50.59
C THR A 737 -56.86 -5.25 -51.58
N ILE A 738 -57.15 -5.40 -52.88
CA ILE A 738 -56.12 -5.36 -53.95
C ILE A 738 -55.77 -3.89 -54.24
N ASN A 739 -55.00 -3.29 -53.33
CA ASN A 739 -54.58 -1.90 -53.46
C ASN A 739 -53.33 -1.78 -54.30
N MET A 740 -53.34 -0.77 -55.16
CA MET A 740 -52.27 -0.46 -56.09
C MET A 740 -51.51 0.78 -55.59
N PRO A 741 -50.18 0.85 -55.67
CA PRO A 741 -49.46 2.09 -55.37
C PRO A 741 -49.77 3.19 -56.41
N ASN A 742 -49.48 4.45 -56.09
CA ASN A 742 -49.58 5.52 -57.08
C ASN A 742 -48.66 5.24 -58.28
N PHE A 743 -49.07 5.68 -59.47
CA PHE A 743 -48.33 5.48 -60.72
C PHE A 743 -47.98 4.01 -60.99
N SER A 744 -48.99 3.14 -60.93
CA SER A 744 -48.79 1.71 -61.13
C SER A 744 -49.80 1.07 -62.07
N VAL A 745 -49.38 -0.04 -62.66
CA VAL A 745 -50.19 -0.89 -63.53
C VAL A 745 -50.13 -2.31 -63.01
N TYR A 746 -51.30 -2.92 -62.86
CA TYR A 746 -51.47 -4.33 -62.53
C TYR A 746 -52.19 -5.00 -63.69
N ALA A 747 -51.65 -6.13 -64.16
CA ALA A 747 -52.29 -6.96 -65.17
C ALA A 747 -52.20 -8.43 -64.74
N GLY A 748 -53.31 -9.16 -64.82
CA GLY A 748 -53.34 -10.54 -64.37
C GLY A 748 -54.69 -11.22 -64.51
N THR A 749 -54.77 -12.46 -64.03
CA THR A 749 -56.00 -13.25 -64.08
C THR A 749 -56.65 -13.31 -62.70
N LEU A 750 -57.92 -12.87 -62.63
CA LEU A 750 -58.78 -13.08 -61.48
C LEU A 750 -59.56 -14.38 -61.65
N THR A 751 -59.35 -15.31 -60.73
CA THR A 751 -60.17 -16.54 -60.63
C THR A 751 -60.99 -16.48 -59.37
N VAL A 752 -62.32 -16.56 -59.50
CA VAL A 752 -63.25 -16.64 -58.36
C VAL A 752 -63.94 -17.98 -58.38
N VAL A 753 -64.00 -18.66 -57.24
CA VAL A 753 -64.76 -19.88 -57.04
C VAL A 753 -65.77 -19.65 -55.92
N ALA A 754 -66.98 -20.14 -56.11
CA ALA A 754 -68.05 -20.09 -55.15
C ALA A 754 -68.64 -21.48 -54.95
N LYS A 755 -68.88 -21.85 -53.69
CA LYS A 755 -69.41 -23.16 -53.31
C LYS A 755 -70.46 -23.02 -52.21
N ALA A 756 -71.68 -23.48 -52.48
CA ALA A 756 -72.73 -23.53 -51.46
C ALA A 756 -72.47 -24.66 -50.46
N THR A 757 -72.66 -24.41 -49.18
CA THR A 757 -72.51 -25.41 -48.11
C THR A 757 -73.67 -26.41 -48.15
N GLY A 758 -73.40 -27.71 -47.95
CA GLY A 758 -74.43 -28.76 -47.94
C GLY A 758 -75.09 -29.08 -49.29
N SER A 759 -74.62 -28.47 -50.39
CA SER A 759 -75.16 -28.64 -51.75
C SER A 759 -74.04 -28.96 -52.75
N THR A 760 -74.38 -29.50 -53.92
CA THR A 760 -73.45 -29.66 -55.05
C THR A 760 -73.30 -28.39 -55.91
N ALA A 761 -74.09 -27.34 -55.63
CA ALA A 761 -74.07 -26.09 -56.40
C ALA A 761 -72.74 -25.33 -56.24
N ALA A 762 -72.15 -24.95 -57.38
CA ALA A 762 -70.89 -24.24 -57.46
C ALA A 762 -70.86 -23.32 -58.69
N ALA A 763 -70.04 -22.29 -58.62
CA ALA A 763 -69.81 -21.34 -59.71
C ALA A 763 -68.34 -20.93 -59.75
N THR A 764 -67.85 -20.66 -60.96
CA THR A 764 -66.47 -20.22 -61.18
C THR A 764 -66.44 -19.09 -62.20
N TRP A 765 -65.58 -18.12 -61.97
CA TRP A 765 -65.28 -17.01 -62.87
C TRP A 765 -63.79 -17.00 -63.16
N ARG A 766 -63.43 -16.78 -64.42
CA ARG A 766 -62.06 -16.48 -64.85
C ARG A 766 -62.09 -15.24 -65.73
N VAL A 767 -61.49 -14.17 -65.26
CA VAL A 767 -61.51 -12.86 -65.93
C VAL A 767 -60.09 -12.32 -65.99
N GLN A 768 -59.64 -11.87 -67.17
CA GLN A 768 -58.41 -11.08 -67.28
C GLN A 768 -58.72 -9.67 -66.83
N VAL A 769 -57.91 -9.14 -65.91
CA VAL A 769 -58.12 -7.83 -65.31
C VAL A 769 -56.85 -7.03 -65.45
N SER A 770 -56.96 -5.87 -66.11
CA SER A 770 -55.90 -4.90 -66.27
C SER A 770 -56.36 -3.55 -65.75
N ALA A 771 -55.61 -3.01 -64.79
CA ALA A 771 -55.92 -1.77 -64.10
C ALA A 771 -54.70 -0.87 -64.04
N VAL A 772 -54.94 0.45 -64.10
CA VAL A 772 -53.91 1.49 -63.93
C VAL A 772 -54.35 2.45 -62.83
N ARG A 773 -53.38 2.90 -62.04
CA ARG A 773 -53.55 3.95 -61.04
C ARG A 773 -52.57 5.09 -61.33
N GLY A 774 -53.09 6.30 -61.46
CA GLY A 774 -52.30 7.53 -61.55
C GLY A 774 -51.93 8.10 -60.19
N ASN A 775 -51.86 9.42 -60.09
CA ASN A 775 -51.52 10.11 -58.85
C ASN A 775 -52.72 10.29 -57.90
N GLY A 776 -53.07 9.24 -57.16
CA GLY A 776 -54.11 9.26 -56.14
C GLY A 776 -55.18 8.19 -56.31
N VAL A 777 -55.88 7.87 -55.22
CA VAL A 777 -56.83 6.74 -55.14
C VAL A 777 -58.01 6.87 -56.13
N ALA A 778 -58.49 8.09 -56.39
CA ALA A 778 -59.63 8.33 -57.27
C ALA A 778 -59.32 8.16 -58.76
N THR A 779 -58.05 8.02 -59.14
CA THR A 779 -57.60 7.94 -60.55
C THR A 779 -57.56 6.52 -61.09
N VAL A 780 -58.00 5.52 -60.31
CA VAL A 780 -57.96 4.13 -60.74
C VAL A 780 -58.95 3.89 -61.86
N VAL A 781 -58.46 3.29 -62.95
CA VAL A 781 -59.28 2.86 -64.08
C VAL A 781 -58.99 1.40 -64.36
N ILE A 782 -60.05 0.60 -64.43
CA ILE A 782 -60.01 -0.76 -64.97
C ILE A 782 -60.37 -0.65 -66.46
N TYR A 783 -59.42 -0.94 -67.34
CA TYR A 783 -59.62 -0.86 -68.78
C TYR A 783 -59.77 -2.23 -69.44
N GLU A 784 -59.62 -3.32 -68.67
CA GLU A 784 -59.91 -4.69 -69.09
C GLU A 784 -60.55 -5.47 -67.92
N GLY A 785 -61.64 -6.19 -68.19
CA GLY A 785 -62.27 -7.09 -67.21
C GLY A 785 -63.26 -6.44 -66.24
N THR A 786 -63.67 -5.18 -66.45
CA THR A 786 -64.72 -4.54 -65.64
C THR A 786 -66.12 -5.03 -66.04
N GLY A 787 -67.04 -5.11 -65.07
CA GLY A 787 -68.43 -5.44 -65.34
C GLY A 787 -69.28 -5.53 -64.08
N THR A 788 -70.59 -5.26 -64.23
CA THR A 788 -71.61 -5.46 -63.20
C THR A 788 -72.48 -6.66 -63.55
N ALA A 789 -72.85 -7.42 -62.54
CA ALA A 789 -73.57 -8.67 -62.56
C ALA A 789 -73.03 -9.70 -63.59
N LEU A 790 -71.73 -10.00 -63.55
CA LEU A 790 -71.13 -11.01 -64.43
C LEU A 790 -71.60 -12.42 -64.06
N ALA A 791 -72.16 -13.12 -65.05
CA ALA A 791 -72.53 -14.53 -64.92
C ALA A 791 -71.28 -15.42 -64.78
N PRO A 792 -71.37 -16.58 -64.11
CA PRO A 792 -70.23 -17.50 -63.97
C PRO A 792 -69.71 -17.98 -65.33
N THR A 793 -68.38 -18.04 -65.48
CA THR A 793 -67.72 -18.70 -66.62
C THR A 793 -68.12 -20.18 -66.72
N ALA A 794 -68.29 -20.85 -65.57
CA ALA A 794 -68.88 -22.18 -65.48
C ALA A 794 -69.61 -22.33 -64.14
N SER A 795 -70.77 -22.99 -64.13
CA SER A 795 -71.55 -23.23 -62.90
C SER A 795 -72.40 -24.49 -62.99
N ASN A 796 -72.87 -24.97 -61.85
CA ASN A 796 -73.83 -26.07 -61.75
C ASN A 796 -74.96 -25.71 -60.77
N GLY A 797 -76.17 -26.16 -61.11
CA GLY A 797 -77.37 -26.01 -60.31
C GLY A 797 -77.66 -24.54 -60.00
N ALA A 798 -77.94 -24.26 -58.73
CA ALA A 798 -78.24 -22.91 -58.25
C ALA A 798 -77.06 -21.92 -58.37
N GLY A 799 -75.83 -22.40 -58.65
CA GLY A 799 -74.66 -21.55 -58.84
C GLY A 799 -74.75 -20.63 -60.06
N SER A 800 -75.55 -20.98 -61.06
CA SER A 800 -75.73 -20.19 -62.29
C SER A 800 -76.41 -18.85 -62.06
N ALA A 801 -77.10 -18.67 -60.93
CA ALA A 801 -77.78 -17.44 -60.55
C ALA A 801 -76.88 -16.44 -59.81
N TRP A 802 -75.70 -16.86 -59.33
CA TRP A 802 -74.78 -15.98 -58.60
C TRP A 802 -74.04 -15.04 -59.54
N ARG A 803 -73.60 -13.88 -59.04
CA ARG A 803 -73.01 -12.82 -59.86
C ARG A 803 -71.72 -12.27 -59.27
N LEU A 804 -70.84 -11.79 -60.15
CA LEU A 804 -69.57 -11.14 -59.80
C LEU A 804 -69.52 -9.74 -60.40
N ASP A 805 -69.08 -8.77 -59.62
CA ASP A 805 -68.81 -7.41 -60.06
C ASP A 805 -67.32 -7.10 -59.91
N ILE A 806 -66.73 -6.51 -60.96
CA ILE A 806 -65.35 -6.05 -60.98
C ILE A 806 -65.33 -4.57 -61.38
N ALA A 807 -64.84 -3.72 -60.49
CA ALA A 807 -64.88 -2.26 -60.64
C ALA A 807 -63.63 -1.58 -60.08
N ALA A 808 -63.39 -0.31 -60.42
CA ALA A 808 -62.33 0.46 -59.76
C ALA A 808 -62.71 0.73 -58.29
N ASP A 809 -61.79 0.48 -57.36
CA ASP A 809 -61.91 0.89 -55.96
C ASP A 809 -61.27 2.27 -55.80
N THR A 810 -62.04 3.32 -56.07
CA THR A 810 -61.53 4.71 -56.03
C THR A 810 -61.37 5.25 -54.61
N THR A 811 -61.84 4.52 -53.60
CA THR A 811 -61.71 4.88 -52.18
C THR A 811 -60.35 4.46 -51.64
N ASN A 812 -59.97 3.20 -51.84
CA ASN A 812 -58.68 2.67 -51.39
C ASN A 812 -57.60 2.71 -52.49
N GLY A 813 -58.01 2.92 -53.73
CA GLY A 813 -57.15 3.04 -54.91
C GLY A 813 -56.63 1.68 -55.39
N GLY A 814 -57.55 0.82 -55.82
CA GLY A 814 -57.26 -0.55 -56.24
C GLY A 814 -58.38 -1.21 -57.04
N ILE A 815 -58.44 -2.55 -57.00
CA ILE A 815 -59.42 -3.34 -57.76
C ILE A 815 -60.54 -3.86 -56.84
N ALA A 816 -61.76 -3.39 -57.14
CA ALA A 816 -63.11 -3.91 -56.86
C ALA A 816 -63.37 -5.38 -57.17
N VAL A 817 -63.65 -6.26 -56.20
CA VAL A 817 -64.16 -7.62 -56.44
C VAL A 817 -65.31 -7.85 -55.46
N THR A 818 -66.53 -7.88 -55.98
CA THR A 818 -67.77 -7.97 -55.19
C THR A 818 -68.59 -9.13 -55.72
N VAL A 819 -69.07 -9.99 -54.83
CA VAL A 819 -69.91 -11.14 -55.19
C VAL A 819 -71.33 -10.93 -54.68
N THR A 820 -72.32 -11.39 -55.44
CA THR A 820 -73.72 -11.39 -55.03
C THR A 820 -74.20 -12.85 -54.95
N GLY A 821 -74.54 -13.27 -53.73
CA GLY A 821 -75.00 -14.62 -53.41
C GLY A 821 -76.49 -14.85 -53.66
N ALA A 822 -77.08 -15.77 -52.91
CA ALA A 822 -78.50 -16.08 -52.96
C ALA A 822 -79.12 -16.08 -51.55
N ALA A 823 -80.37 -15.64 -51.44
CA ALA A 823 -81.13 -15.60 -50.20
C ALA A 823 -81.15 -16.96 -49.48
N ALA A 824 -80.99 -16.96 -48.16
CA ALA A 824 -81.01 -18.13 -47.28
C ALA A 824 -80.04 -19.27 -47.68
N THR A 825 -79.00 -18.97 -48.46
CA THR A 825 -78.01 -19.94 -48.91
C THR A 825 -76.62 -19.48 -48.49
N THR A 826 -75.96 -20.27 -47.65
CA THR A 826 -74.58 -20.00 -47.25
C THR A 826 -73.60 -20.42 -48.34
N ILE A 827 -72.88 -19.45 -48.90
CA ILE A 827 -71.95 -19.63 -50.02
C ILE A 827 -70.58 -19.11 -49.60
N ASN A 828 -69.58 -19.97 -49.74
CA ASN A 828 -68.19 -19.60 -49.54
C ASN A 828 -67.58 -19.18 -50.87
N HIS A 829 -67.06 -17.95 -50.90
CA HIS A 829 -66.37 -17.38 -52.05
C HIS A 829 -64.88 -17.29 -51.75
N SER A 830 -64.08 -17.70 -52.72
CA SER A 830 -62.63 -17.60 -52.69
C SER A 830 -62.15 -17.10 -54.03
N ALA A 831 -61.35 -16.04 -54.02
CA ALA A 831 -60.80 -15.41 -55.20
C ALA A 831 -59.29 -15.36 -55.12
N ARG A 832 -58.63 -15.63 -56.24
CA ARG A 832 -57.19 -15.46 -56.43
C ARG A 832 -56.97 -14.49 -57.58
N PHE A 833 -56.21 -13.44 -57.33
CA PHE A 833 -55.65 -12.58 -58.38
C PHE A 833 -54.15 -12.78 -58.44
N ALA A 834 -53.68 -13.34 -59.56
CA ALA A 834 -52.25 -13.52 -59.82
C ALA A 834 -51.86 -12.54 -60.92
N ASN A 835 -50.90 -11.66 -60.63
CA ASN A 835 -50.65 -10.49 -61.46
C ASN A 835 -49.16 -10.14 -61.57
N THR A 836 -48.83 -9.45 -62.65
CA THR A 836 -47.57 -8.75 -62.84
C THR A 836 -47.78 -7.27 -62.62
N GLU A 837 -46.77 -6.62 -62.03
CA GLU A 837 -46.87 -5.26 -61.54
C GLU A 837 -45.68 -4.44 -62.02
N ALA A 838 -45.97 -3.22 -62.48
CA ALA A 838 -44.98 -2.18 -62.72
C ALA A 838 -45.42 -0.91 -61.99
N THR A 839 -44.50 -0.29 -61.25
CA THR A 839 -44.71 0.97 -60.53
C THR A 839 -43.53 1.88 -60.80
N THR A 840 -43.77 3.14 -61.12
CA THR A 840 -42.69 4.13 -61.25
C THR A 840 -42.65 5.04 -60.03
N ALA A 841 -41.46 5.49 -59.66
CA ALA A 841 -41.33 6.55 -58.67
C ALA A 841 -41.94 7.84 -59.23
N SER A 842 -42.66 8.57 -58.36
CA SER A 842 -43.17 9.92 -58.66
C SER A 842 -42.04 10.94 -58.71
#